data_AF-A0A956EWW7-F1
#
_entry.id   AF-A0A956EWW7-F1
#
_cell.length_a   1.000
_cell.length_b   1.000
_cell.length_c   1.000
_cell.angle_alpha   90.00
_cell.angle_beta   90.00
_cell.angle_gamma   90.00
#
_symmetry.space_group_name_H-M   'P 1'
#
loop_
_entity.id
_entity.type
_entity.pdbx_description
1 polymer ?
#
loop_
_entity_poly.entity_id
_entity_poly.type
_entity_poly.pdbx_seq_one_letter_code
_entity_poly.pdbx_strand_id
1 'polypeptide(L)'
;MDLAEEIDYSGPLDSRRLMPLERARHVIREALLGRGQDAEVWAALLSLEDFAELREVMASLPVHWVAELPGEMLGARYGAALVNWVATQIEDGRLVEEGWPLGAALCGSGSDRAFEVVWSLRSLHNYPTEPDESANGLVLQWLWSFPTDAFYFVASHALAGDRRARLILRSLTECHPGTVWRFLIASFSPEEVASVLASAKVEPTIKRSGILNVLDHAAASGTAWPKPMAETGSTNNLRLTAFRSRSRGDWHVVFEELQVHSVGCVRIQQYEMGSRPWPEAGPTHRRFKSLDFPHVSSKAEPASPRAARRAFAEFALESATQTTGEVWTPLHELRQMSDLGDPFEVVQVITGLGAWHEIAPSQHPAFQRLAEALAQGNFEVVDVDSNQSKNIMTKSSDPDAEGDANKVLRGRERQFSPIAGRLCFRALPALASERAEQVLRVFEDLGYPFSGPDSERFSAELHEAIRHGFTLHGSCEAAIEYSEASHGGLNYEITVNSAALADRYEAWLPRGDQMFGSYPDAMVLHVANQLGQRLKVLDIGAGNGRNALALARLGHQVDAVEMTEAFAIQIEKWAQRRSLDVTVHEVDFLKEPIRGARGPYHIAILSQVTSHFGDSEDLDSVLAQLSAQLDPGGRIVLTAFITAEGYEPDEVAREAARARWCTLYTPTEFAAALQHAGLEVELQTGVVEFERTHLPALAWPPTSWFVDWAEGRNVFPMQSPPLELLWFVLKRLS
;
A
#
# COMPACT_ATOMS: atom_id res chain seq x y z
N MET A 1 -2.81 14.75 6.62
CA MET A 1 -1.56 15.28 6.05
C MET A 1 -1.11 16.40 6.97
N ASP A 2 0.07 16.30 7.57
CA ASP A 2 0.59 17.35 8.46
C ASP A 2 1.26 18.42 7.59
N LEU A 3 0.49 19.46 7.25
CA LEU A 3 0.91 20.51 6.33
C LEU A 3 2.10 21.33 6.87
N ALA A 4 2.46 21.20 8.15
CA ALA A 4 3.64 21.87 8.71
C ALA A 4 4.93 21.06 8.49
N GLU A 5 4.85 19.73 8.48
CA GLU A 5 6.00 18.84 8.26
C GLU A 5 6.51 18.93 6.82
N GLU A 6 5.61 19.09 5.83
CA GLU A 6 5.98 19.16 4.41
C GLU A 6 6.77 20.42 4.02
N ILE A 7 6.68 21.49 4.81
CA ILE A 7 7.39 22.78 4.57
C ILE A 7 8.53 23.03 5.56
N ASP A 8 8.99 22.00 6.26
CA ASP A 8 10.12 22.06 7.20
C ASP A 8 9.96 23.12 8.30
N TYR A 9 8.73 23.30 8.80
CA TYR A 9 8.46 24.22 9.89
C TYR A 9 8.67 23.54 11.26
N SER A 10 9.68 23.98 12.00
CA SER A 10 10.04 23.41 13.31
C SER A 10 9.49 24.16 14.52
N GLY A 11 8.57 25.12 14.32
CA GLY A 11 8.03 25.94 15.40
C GLY A 11 6.79 25.33 16.08
N PRO A 12 6.21 26.03 17.08
CA PRO A 12 5.05 25.51 17.81
C PRO A 12 3.84 25.37 16.87
N LEU A 13 3.06 24.31 17.10
CA LEU A 13 1.81 24.00 16.42
C LEU A 13 0.62 24.06 17.39
N ASP A 14 -0.55 24.44 16.87
CA ASP A 14 -1.82 24.44 17.60
C ASP A 14 -2.59 23.11 17.43
N SER A 15 -3.82 23.05 17.93
CA SER A 15 -4.67 21.85 17.84
C SER A 15 -5.05 21.45 16.40
N ARG A 16 -4.90 22.34 15.42
CA ARG A 16 -5.07 22.07 13.99
C ARG A 16 -3.79 21.48 13.37
N ARG A 17 -2.73 21.34 14.17
CA ARG A 17 -1.36 21.05 13.72
C ARG A 17 -0.83 22.09 12.73
N LEU A 18 -1.21 23.35 12.95
CA LEU A 18 -0.77 24.49 12.16
C LEU A 18 -0.08 25.52 13.06
N MET A 19 0.62 26.49 12.48
CA MET A 19 1.18 27.60 13.25
C MET A 19 0.06 28.33 13.99
N PRO A 20 0.21 28.64 15.30
CA PRO A 20 -0.78 29.41 16.04
C PRO A 20 -1.12 30.72 15.33
N LEU A 21 -2.42 31.04 15.21
CA LEU A 21 -2.91 32.13 14.36
C LEU A 21 -2.29 33.50 14.70
N GLU A 22 -2.05 33.78 15.98
CA GLU A 22 -1.38 35.01 16.42
C GLU A 22 0.08 35.09 15.91
N ARG A 23 0.78 33.96 15.93
CA ARG A 23 2.15 33.85 15.39
C ARG A 23 2.13 33.99 13.87
N ALA A 24 1.21 33.32 13.18
CA ALA A 24 1.06 33.43 11.73
C ALA A 24 0.86 34.89 11.28
N ARG A 25 -0.07 35.61 11.93
CA ARG A 25 -0.31 37.05 11.67
C ARG A 25 0.89 37.92 12.04
N HIS A 26 1.72 37.54 13.01
CA HIS A 26 2.97 38.25 13.30
C HIS A 26 4.02 38.04 12.21
N VAL A 27 4.26 36.78 11.80
CA VAL A 27 5.20 36.43 10.72
C VAL A 27 4.81 37.13 9.42
N ILE A 28 3.52 37.13 9.05
CA ILE A 28 3.02 37.83 7.87
C ILE A 28 3.29 39.35 7.94
N ARG A 29 3.14 39.98 9.11
CA ARG A 29 3.47 41.40 9.29
C ARG A 29 4.96 41.69 9.08
N GLU A 30 5.85 40.82 9.55
CA GLU A 30 7.28 40.95 9.29
C GLU A 30 7.60 40.71 7.80
N ALA A 31 6.93 39.75 7.15
CA ALA A 31 7.11 39.45 5.73
C ALA A 31 6.69 40.62 4.83
N LEU A 32 5.61 41.33 5.17
CA LEU A 32 5.19 42.57 4.51
C LEU A 32 6.23 43.69 4.63
N LEU A 33 7.08 43.65 5.66
CA LEU A 33 8.23 44.56 5.82
C LEU A 33 9.51 44.03 5.15
N GLY A 34 9.42 42.92 4.41
CA GLY A 34 10.54 42.27 3.73
C GLY A 34 11.44 41.44 4.65
N ARG A 35 10.93 40.95 5.78
CA ARG A 35 11.68 40.16 6.76
C ARG A 35 11.02 38.81 6.98
N GLY A 36 11.81 37.75 7.11
CA GLY A 36 11.30 36.41 7.38
C GLY A 36 12.18 35.34 6.76
N GLN A 37 11.79 34.09 6.93
CA GLN A 37 12.32 32.95 6.20
C GLN A 37 11.17 32.28 5.47
N ASP A 38 11.44 31.71 4.29
CA ASP A 38 10.41 31.17 3.40
C ASP A 38 9.51 30.15 4.11
N ALA A 39 10.11 29.17 4.81
CA ALA A 39 9.39 28.15 5.57
C ALA A 39 8.43 28.74 6.63
N GLU A 40 8.85 29.77 7.37
CA GLU A 40 7.97 30.42 8.36
C GLU A 40 6.83 31.19 7.70
N VAL A 41 7.10 31.88 6.58
CA VAL A 41 6.08 32.62 5.84
C VAL A 41 5.07 31.67 5.21
N TRP A 42 5.52 30.55 4.64
CA TRP A 42 4.65 29.51 4.08
C TRP A 42 3.76 28.88 5.14
N ALA A 43 4.34 28.53 6.30
CA ALA A 43 3.58 28.01 7.44
C ALA A 43 2.53 29.01 7.92
N ALA A 44 2.89 30.29 7.98
CA ALA A 44 1.96 31.35 8.35
C ALA A 44 0.79 31.48 7.36
N LEU A 45 1.06 31.43 6.05
CA LEU A 45 0.05 31.49 5.00
C LEU A 45 -0.92 30.31 5.05
N LEU A 46 -0.48 29.10 5.36
CA LEU A 46 -1.36 27.92 5.51
C LEU A 46 -2.20 27.96 6.80
N SER A 47 -1.76 28.76 7.77
CA SER A 47 -2.35 28.82 9.11
C SER A 47 -3.44 29.87 9.30
N LEU A 48 -3.65 30.72 8.28
CA LEU A 48 -4.72 31.72 8.26
C LEU A 48 -6.10 31.07 8.39
N GLU A 49 -7.07 31.87 8.85
CA GLU A 49 -8.36 31.39 9.28
C GLU A 49 -9.17 30.83 8.10
N ASP A 50 -9.26 31.62 7.02
CA ASP A 50 -9.97 31.29 5.81
C ASP A 50 -9.29 31.84 4.55
N PHE A 51 -9.89 31.53 3.40
CA PHE A 51 -9.38 31.97 2.10
C PHE A 51 -9.55 33.49 1.87
N ALA A 52 -10.51 34.15 2.53
CA ALA A 52 -10.70 35.59 2.36
C ALA A 52 -9.53 36.35 3.00
N GLU A 53 -9.10 35.94 4.20
CA GLU A 53 -7.92 36.47 4.87
C GLU A 53 -6.65 36.20 4.05
N LEU A 54 -6.48 34.97 3.55
CA LEU A 54 -5.37 34.63 2.66
C LEU A 54 -5.30 35.60 1.48
N ARG A 55 -6.40 35.76 0.74
CA ARG A 55 -6.44 36.61 -0.47
C ARG A 55 -6.04 38.06 -0.19
N GLU A 56 -6.44 38.63 0.95
CA GLU A 56 -6.05 39.99 1.33
C GLU A 56 -4.53 40.10 1.58
N VAL A 57 -3.96 39.10 2.25
CA VAL A 57 -2.51 39.00 2.46
C VAL A 57 -1.78 38.83 1.13
N MET A 58 -2.27 37.93 0.27
CA MET A 58 -1.68 37.62 -1.03
C MET A 58 -1.54 38.87 -1.91
N ALA A 59 -2.55 39.75 -1.89
CA ALA A 59 -2.56 40.98 -2.68
C ALA A 59 -1.47 41.99 -2.25
N SER A 60 -0.95 41.87 -1.03
CA SER A 60 0.01 42.82 -0.44
C SER A 60 1.41 42.24 -0.26
N LEU A 61 1.56 40.91 -0.34
CA LEU A 61 2.82 40.23 -0.07
C LEU A 61 3.75 40.29 -1.30
N PRO A 62 5.05 40.58 -1.12
CA PRO A 62 6.01 40.53 -2.23
C PRO A 62 6.04 39.15 -2.91
N VAL A 63 6.03 39.14 -4.25
CA VAL A 63 5.95 37.92 -5.09
C VAL A 63 7.03 36.88 -4.77
N HIS A 64 8.23 37.28 -4.33
CA HIS A 64 9.29 36.32 -4.03
C HIS A 64 8.97 35.38 -2.87
N TRP A 65 8.14 35.80 -1.90
CA TRP A 65 7.73 34.95 -0.78
C TRP A 65 6.82 33.80 -1.19
N VAL A 66 6.23 33.90 -2.38
CA VAL A 66 5.08 33.08 -2.78
C VAL A 66 5.30 32.35 -4.10
N ALA A 67 6.27 32.79 -4.90
CA ALA A 67 6.65 32.16 -6.15
C ALA A 67 7.13 30.71 -5.98
N GLU A 68 7.73 30.38 -4.83
CA GLU A 68 8.22 29.04 -4.49
C GLU A 68 7.33 28.30 -3.48
N LEU A 69 6.20 28.89 -3.09
CA LEU A 69 5.25 28.24 -2.18
C LEU A 69 4.71 26.96 -2.84
N PRO A 70 4.63 25.83 -2.13
CA PRO A 70 3.98 24.62 -2.64
C PRO A 70 2.48 24.88 -2.84
N GLY A 71 2.09 25.20 -4.08
CA GLY A 71 0.73 25.61 -4.39
C GLY A 71 -0.30 24.54 -4.04
N GLU A 72 0.05 23.26 -4.19
CA GLU A 72 -0.79 22.11 -3.84
C GLU A 72 -1.28 22.18 -2.38
N MET A 73 -0.46 22.70 -1.46
CA MET A 73 -0.83 22.81 -0.05
C MET A 73 -1.90 23.89 0.17
N LEU A 74 -1.87 24.98 -0.61
CA LEU A 74 -2.96 25.97 -0.60
C LEU A 74 -4.26 25.36 -1.09
N GLY A 75 -4.19 24.55 -2.15
CA GLY A 75 -5.33 23.80 -2.69
C GLY A 75 -5.95 22.87 -1.66
N ALA A 76 -5.10 22.10 -0.98
CA ALA A 76 -5.50 21.17 0.07
C ALA A 76 -6.13 21.89 1.27
N ARG A 77 -5.56 23.04 1.67
CA ARG A 77 -5.99 23.81 2.85
C ARG A 77 -7.27 24.62 2.64
N TYR A 78 -7.39 25.30 1.49
CA TYR A 78 -8.45 26.29 1.24
C TYR A 78 -9.55 25.79 0.29
N GLY A 79 -9.31 24.66 -0.38
CA GLY A 79 -10.32 23.87 -1.07
C GLY A 79 -11.21 24.69 -2.00
N ALA A 80 -12.53 24.52 -1.84
CA ALA A 80 -13.53 25.09 -2.74
C ALA A 80 -13.49 26.62 -2.87
N ALA A 81 -13.16 27.33 -1.78
CA ALA A 81 -13.09 28.80 -1.80
C ALA A 81 -11.97 29.30 -2.72
N LEU A 82 -10.79 28.67 -2.62
CA LEU A 82 -9.65 28.97 -3.50
C LEU A 82 -9.98 28.60 -4.94
N VAL A 83 -10.49 27.39 -5.19
CA VAL A 83 -10.83 26.91 -6.53
C VAL A 83 -11.82 27.85 -7.24
N ASN A 84 -12.85 28.32 -6.52
CA ASN A 84 -13.83 29.26 -7.07
C ASN A 84 -13.22 30.61 -7.42
N TRP A 85 -12.28 31.11 -6.63
CA TRP A 85 -11.56 32.34 -6.95
C TRP A 85 -10.57 32.17 -8.10
N VAL A 86 -9.81 31.06 -8.14
CA VAL A 86 -8.91 30.76 -9.27
C VAL A 86 -9.69 30.69 -10.58
N ALA A 87 -10.91 30.14 -10.56
CA ALA A 87 -11.79 30.13 -11.73
C ALA A 87 -12.14 31.55 -12.24
N THR A 88 -12.15 32.58 -11.40
CA THR A 88 -12.34 33.97 -11.83
C THR A 88 -11.08 34.62 -12.40
N GLN A 89 -9.91 33.98 -12.24
CA GLN A 89 -8.63 34.43 -12.82
C GLN A 89 -8.37 33.85 -14.21
N ILE A 90 -9.37 33.20 -14.81
CA ILE A 90 -9.26 32.63 -16.17
C ILE A 90 -9.78 33.64 -17.19
N GLU A 91 -8.90 34.08 -18.07
CA GLU A 91 -9.20 34.98 -19.18
C GLU A 91 -9.00 34.23 -20.51
N ASP A 92 -10.08 34.05 -21.29
CA ASP A 92 -10.03 33.38 -22.60
C ASP A 92 -9.32 32.00 -22.59
N GLY A 93 -9.46 31.24 -21.50
CA GLY A 93 -8.82 29.93 -21.32
C GLY A 93 -7.36 29.98 -20.87
N ARG A 94 -6.85 31.17 -20.53
CA ARG A 94 -5.55 31.37 -19.91
C ARG A 94 -5.70 31.60 -18.41
N LEU A 95 -4.91 30.89 -17.61
CA LEU A 95 -4.83 31.18 -16.17
C LEU A 95 -3.88 32.36 -15.94
N VAL A 96 -4.37 33.40 -15.26
CA VAL A 96 -3.54 34.55 -14.86
C VAL A 96 -2.96 34.27 -13.47
N GLU A 97 -1.69 33.87 -13.42
CA GLU A 97 -1.05 33.47 -12.17
C GLU A 97 -0.49 34.63 -11.33
N GLU A 98 -0.21 35.82 -11.91
CA GLU A 98 0.26 37.02 -11.18
C GLU A 98 1.37 36.76 -10.12
N GLY A 99 2.25 35.77 -10.36
CA GLY A 99 3.33 35.40 -9.44
C GLY A 99 2.95 34.40 -8.34
N TRP A 100 1.75 33.81 -8.43
CA TRP A 100 1.23 32.80 -7.51
C TRP A 100 1.08 31.44 -8.20
N PRO A 101 1.36 30.33 -7.51
CA PRO A 101 1.28 28.98 -8.07
C PRO A 101 -0.17 28.47 -8.14
N LEU A 102 -1.06 29.22 -8.81
CA LEU A 102 -2.49 28.95 -8.84
C LEU A 102 -2.83 27.64 -9.56
N GLY A 103 -2.09 27.29 -10.61
CA GLY A 103 -2.22 26.00 -11.27
C GLY A 103 -1.93 24.85 -10.31
N ALA A 104 -0.81 24.91 -9.60
CA ALA A 104 -0.45 23.91 -8.58
C ALA A 104 -1.50 23.86 -7.45
N ALA A 105 -2.07 25.00 -7.05
CA ALA A 105 -3.16 25.03 -6.08
C ALA A 105 -4.44 24.33 -6.55
N LEU A 106 -4.75 24.36 -7.85
CA LEU A 106 -5.82 23.51 -8.39
C LEU A 106 -5.49 22.01 -8.26
N CYS A 107 -4.22 21.64 -8.44
CA CYS A 107 -3.72 20.25 -8.28
C CYS A 107 -3.63 19.79 -6.82
N GLY A 108 -3.76 20.70 -5.87
CA GLY A 108 -3.93 20.40 -4.45
C GLY A 108 -5.37 20.10 -4.03
N SER A 109 -6.36 20.44 -4.87
CA SER A 109 -7.78 20.24 -4.58
C SER A 109 -8.36 19.08 -5.39
N GLY A 110 -8.74 18.00 -4.70
CA GLY A 110 -9.40 16.83 -5.32
C GLY A 110 -10.89 17.01 -5.63
N SER A 111 -11.36 18.26 -5.76
CA SER A 111 -12.76 18.57 -6.03
C SER A 111 -13.10 18.48 -7.51
N ASP A 112 -14.34 18.07 -7.82
CA ASP A 112 -14.87 18.01 -9.19
C ASP A 112 -14.73 19.36 -9.89
N ARG A 113 -14.98 20.45 -9.14
CA ARG A 113 -14.81 21.81 -9.63
C ARG A 113 -13.36 22.15 -9.97
N ALA A 114 -12.38 21.70 -9.18
CA ALA A 114 -10.97 21.91 -9.49
C ALA A 114 -10.60 21.24 -10.82
N PHE A 115 -11.05 20.00 -11.04
CA PHE A 115 -10.87 19.32 -12.32
C PHE A 115 -11.50 20.11 -13.47
N GLU A 116 -12.75 20.56 -13.34
CA GLU A 116 -13.41 21.36 -14.40
C GLU A 116 -12.61 22.61 -14.76
N VAL A 117 -12.08 23.30 -13.76
CA VAL A 117 -11.24 24.49 -13.95
C VAL A 117 -9.97 24.10 -14.69
N VAL A 118 -9.22 23.10 -14.21
CA VAL A 118 -8.01 22.57 -14.88
C VAL A 118 -8.28 22.13 -16.31
N TRP A 119 -9.40 21.44 -16.53
CA TRP A 119 -9.82 20.93 -17.84
C TRP A 119 -10.18 22.05 -18.81
N SER A 120 -10.74 23.15 -18.31
CA SER A 120 -11.10 24.33 -19.13
C SER A 120 -9.89 25.12 -19.63
N LEU A 121 -8.73 24.97 -18.98
CA LEU A 121 -7.52 25.69 -19.33
C LEU A 121 -6.97 25.24 -20.68
N ARG A 122 -6.48 26.23 -21.42
CA ARG A 122 -5.79 26.07 -22.70
C ARG A 122 -4.31 26.44 -22.60
N SER A 123 -3.92 27.36 -21.72
CA SER A 123 -2.51 27.68 -21.41
C SER A 123 -2.39 28.31 -20.03
N LEU A 124 -1.21 28.21 -19.43
CA LEU A 124 -0.83 28.98 -18.25
C LEU A 124 -0.09 30.27 -18.60
N HIS A 125 0.38 30.41 -19.84
CA HIS A 125 1.31 31.48 -20.20
C HIS A 125 0.84 32.33 -21.39
N ASN A 126 0.10 31.74 -22.33
CA ASN A 126 -0.26 32.33 -23.61
C ASN A 126 -1.78 32.48 -23.77
N TYR A 127 -2.22 33.17 -24.83
CA TYR A 127 -3.62 33.18 -25.28
C TYR A 127 -3.83 32.21 -26.45
N PRO A 128 -4.02 30.91 -26.20
CA PRO A 128 -4.09 29.95 -27.28
C PRO A 128 -5.53 29.70 -27.75
N THR A 129 -5.67 29.26 -29.00
CA THR A 129 -6.93 28.75 -29.53
C THR A 129 -7.18 27.28 -29.17
N GLU A 130 -6.13 26.53 -28.81
CA GLU A 130 -6.17 25.11 -28.42
C GLU A 130 -5.34 24.86 -27.14
N PRO A 131 -5.57 23.78 -26.38
CA PRO A 131 -4.75 23.46 -25.22
C PRO A 131 -3.28 23.16 -25.56
N ASP A 132 -2.36 23.86 -24.89
CA ASP A 132 -0.91 23.69 -25.04
C ASP A 132 -0.30 22.74 -24.00
N GLU A 133 1.04 22.60 -24.01
CA GLU A 133 1.77 21.71 -23.12
C GLU A 133 1.58 22.06 -21.64
N SER A 134 1.49 23.35 -21.29
CA SER A 134 1.32 23.80 -19.90
C SER A 134 -0.04 23.38 -19.34
N ALA A 135 -1.11 23.56 -20.11
CA ALA A 135 -2.45 23.14 -19.70
C ALA A 135 -2.62 21.61 -19.66
N ASN A 136 -1.98 20.88 -20.59
CA ASN A 136 -1.98 19.42 -20.56
C ASN A 136 -1.12 18.87 -19.42
N GLY A 137 0.00 19.53 -19.09
CA GLY A 137 0.83 19.23 -17.93
C GLY A 137 0.02 19.32 -16.64
N LEU A 138 -0.81 20.35 -16.48
CA LEU A 138 -1.66 20.51 -15.30
C LEU A 138 -2.76 19.44 -15.20
N VAL A 139 -3.36 19.05 -16.33
CA VAL A 139 -4.31 17.92 -16.36
C VAL A 139 -3.62 16.62 -15.93
N LEU A 140 -2.40 16.36 -16.40
CA LEU A 140 -1.64 15.17 -16.00
C LEU A 140 -1.23 15.24 -14.53
N GLN A 141 -0.80 16.39 -14.03
CA GLN A 141 -0.47 16.59 -12.62
C GLN A 141 -1.70 16.31 -11.74
N TRP A 142 -2.85 16.91 -12.05
CA TRP A 142 -4.10 16.63 -11.34
C TRP A 142 -4.48 15.15 -11.42
N LEU A 143 -4.26 14.53 -12.58
CA LEU A 143 -4.50 13.09 -12.78
C LEU A 143 -3.65 12.22 -11.87
N TRP A 144 -2.38 12.56 -11.66
CA TRP A 144 -1.51 11.80 -10.77
C TRP A 144 -1.78 12.09 -9.30
N SER A 145 -2.24 13.29 -8.95
CA SER A 145 -2.69 13.62 -7.59
C SER A 145 -3.99 12.92 -7.20
N PHE A 146 -4.94 12.76 -8.14
CA PHE A 146 -6.27 12.21 -7.89
C PHE A 146 -6.68 11.17 -8.94
N PRO A 147 -5.97 10.04 -9.07
CA PRO A 147 -6.08 9.15 -10.23
C PRO A 147 -7.47 8.53 -10.39
N THR A 148 -8.12 8.08 -9.32
CA THR A 148 -9.47 7.50 -9.41
C THR A 148 -10.49 8.51 -9.96
N ASP A 149 -10.43 9.76 -9.50
CA ASP A 149 -11.33 10.82 -9.96
C ASP A 149 -10.99 11.25 -11.40
N ALA A 150 -9.70 11.36 -11.72
CA ALA A 150 -9.25 11.83 -13.02
C ALA A 150 -9.56 10.85 -14.14
N PHE A 151 -9.33 9.56 -13.92
CA PHE A 151 -9.69 8.54 -14.91
C PHE A 151 -11.19 8.49 -15.12
N TYR A 152 -12.01 8.76 -14.09
CA TYR A 152 -13.45 8.95 -14.26
C TYR A 152 -13.78 10.10 -15.20
N PHE A 153 -13.24 11.29 -14.96
CA PHE A 153 -13.55 12.46 -15.80
C PHE A 153 -13.02 12.32 -17.22
N VAL A 154 -11.75 11.91 -17.39
CA VAL A 154 -11.15 11.71 -18.72
C VAL A 154 -11.92 10.68 -19.52
N ALA A 155 -12.31 9.55 -18.92
CA ALA A 155 -13.14 8.56 -19.59
C ALA A 155 -14.54 9.09 -19.94
N SER A 156 -15.17 9.84 -19.04
CA SER A 156 -16.49 10.45 -19.28
C SER A 156 -16.45 11.45 -20.44
N HIS A 157 -15.42 12.31 -20.49
CA HIS A 157 -15.20 13.21 -21.62
C HIS A 157 -14.90 12.43 -22.92
N ALA A 158 -14.12 11.35 -22.86
CA ALA A 158 -13.83 10.52 -24.03
C ALA A 158 -15.10 9.88 -24.61
N LEU A 159 -15.97 9.34 -23.75
CA LEU A 159 -17.29 8.80 -24.12
C LEU A 159 -18.21 9.88 -24.70
N ALA A 160 -18.14 11.11 -24.18
CA ALA A 160 -18.85 12.27 -24.74
C ALA A 160 -18.27 12.76 -26.08
N GLY A 161 -17.21 12.13 -26.59
CA GLY A 161 -16.60 12.45 -27.89
C GLY A 161 -15.53 13.54 -27.83
N ASP A 162 -15.09 13.96 -26.64
CA ASP A 162 -14.02 14.93 -26.48
C ASP A 162 -12.72 14.41 -27.13
N ARG A 163 -12.11 15.23 -27.99
CA ARG A 163 -10.88 14.84 -28.71
C ARG A 163 -9.65 14.86 -27.80
N ARG A 164 -9.55 15.83 -26.88
CA ARG A 164 -8.45 15.97 -25.92
C ARG A 164 -8.43 14.77 -24.98
N ALA A 165 -9.58 14.40 -24.44
CA ALA A 165 -9.74 13.23 -23.56
C ALA A 165 -9.33 11.92 -24.25
N ARG A 166 -9.80 11.70 -25.49
CA ARG A 166 -9.43 10.50 -26.26
C ARG A 166 -7.92 10.41 -26.52
N LEU A 167 -7.25 11.54 -26.78
CA LEU A 167 -5.80 11.56 -26.99
C LEU A 167 -5.02 11.32 -25.69
N ILE A 168 -5.43 11.94 -24.59
CA ILE A 168 -4.83 11.72 -23.26
C ILE A 168 -5.00 10.25 -22.85
N LEU A 169 -6.22 9.72 -22.93
CA LEU A 169 -6.52 8.34 -22.59
C LEU A 169 -5.74 7.36 -23.47
N ARG A 170 -5.64 7.63 -24.77
CA ARG A 170 -4.84 6.81 -25.68
C ARG A 170 -3.37 6.81 -25.29
N SER A 171 -2.79 7.98 -25.07
CA SER A 171 -1.39 8.13 -24.66
C SER A 171 -1.12 7.37 -23.36
N LEU A 172 -1.96 7.60 -22.34
CA LEU A 172 -1.83 6.92 -21.04
C LEU A 172 -1.99 5.41 -21.17
N THR A 173 -2.90 4.92 -22.01
CA THR A 173 -3.08 3.47 -22.18
C THR A 173 -1.92 2.84 -22.97
N GLU A 174 -1.36 3.55 -23.95
CA GLU A 174 -0.16 3.09 -24.68
C GLU A 174 1.08 3.05 -23.76
N CYS A 175 1.12 3.88 -22.70
CA CYS A 175 2.23 3.98 -21.75
C CYS A 175 2.06 3.13 -20.48
N HIS A 176 0.85 3.06 -19.94
CA HIS A 176 0.50 2.49 -18.63
C HIS A 176 -0.81 1.68 -18.67
N PRO A 177 -0.94 0.65 -19.52
CA PRO A 177 -2.22 -0.03 -19.76
C PRO A 177 -2.83 -0.65 -18.50
N GLY A 178 -2.00 -1.24 -17.61
CA GLY A 178 -2.47 -1.82 -16.35
C GLY A 178 -3.01 -0.77 -15.37
N THR A 179 -2.34 0.37 -15.28
CA THR A 179 -2.75 1.50 -14.43
C THR A 179 -4.07 2.10 -14.92
N VAL A 180 -4.19 2.36 -16.22
CA VAL A 180 -5.43 2.87 -16.83
C VAL A 180 -6.57 1.88 -16.57
N TRP A 181 -6.35 0.59 -16.84
CA TRP A 181 -7.37 -0.43 -16.59
C TRP A 181 -7.81 -0.42 -15.12
N ARG A 182 -6.86 -0.49 -14.17
CA ARG A 182 -7.11 -0.49 -12.72
C ARG A 182 -7.98 0.68 -12.26
N PHE A 183 -7.71 1.90 -12.74
CA PHE A 183 -8.50 3.07 -12.33
C PHE A 183 -9.85 3.16 -13.05
N LEU A 184 -9.94 2.72 -14.31
CA LEU A 184 -11.22 2.70 -15.02
C LEU A 184 -12.20 1.72 -14.38
N ILE A 185 -11.78 0.50 -14.03
CA ILE A 185 -12.67 -0.51 -13.41
C ILE A 185 -13.17 -0.11 -12.01
N ALA A 186 -12.46 0.81 -11.33
CA ALA A 186 -12.93 1.35 -10.05
C ALA A 186 -14.22 2.18 -10.24
N SER A 187 -14.36 2.82 -11.40
CA SER A 187 -15.45 3.76 -11.67
C SER A 187 -16.46 3.25 -12.69
N PHE A 188 -16.10 2.29 -13.55
CA PHE A 188 -16.86 1.80 -14.71
C PHE A 188 -16.98 0.28 -14.72
N SER A 189 -18.05 -0.26 -15.30
CA SER A 189 -18.18 -1.70 -15.56
C SER A 189 -17.15 -2.18 -16.61
N PRO A 190 -16.80 -3.48 -16.67
CA PRO A 190 -15.91 -3.99 -17.71
C PRO A 190 -16.35 -3.65 -19.14
N GLU A 191 -17.66 -3.65 -19.43
CA GLU A 191 -18.23 -3.27 -20.73
C GLU A 191 -18.07 -1.77 -21.00
N GLU A 192 -18.30 -0.93 -19.99
CA GLU A 192 -18.06 0.50 -20.08
C GLU A 192 -16.58 0.80 -20.30
N VAL A 193 -15.66 0.13 -19.60
CA VAL A 193 -14.22 0.26 -19.83
C VAL A 193 -13.85 -0.11 -21.26
N ALA A 194 -14.41 -1.21 -21.80
CA ALA A 194 -14.20 -1.58 -23.19
C ALA A 194 -14.69 -0.48 -24.16
N SER A 195 -15.84 0.12 -23.89
CA SER A 195 -16.38 1.26 -24.66
C SER A 195 -15.49 2.50 -24.57
N VAL A 196 -15.00 2.83 -23.37
CA VAL A 196 -14.06 3.93 -23.10
C VAL A 196 -12.78 3.76 -23.94
N LEU A 197 -12.14 2.58 -23.88
CA LEU A 197 -10.92 2.29 -24.62
C LEU A 197 -11.15 2.29 -26.14
N ALA A 198 -12.28 1.74 -26.59
CA ALA A 198 -12.68 1.77 -28.00
C ALA A 198 -12.89 3.21 -28.49
N SER A 199 -13.49 4.08 -27.67
CA SER A 199 -13.70 5.49 -28.01
C SER A 199 -12.38 6.21 -28.30
N ALA A 200 -11.31 5.87 -27.57
CA ALA A 200 -9.97 6.42 -27.73
C ALA A 200 -9.14 5.78 -28.86
N LYS A 201 -9.72 4.80 -29.59
CA LYS A 201 -9.03 4.03 -30.65
C LYS A 201 -7.72 3.42 -30.15
N VAL A 202 -7.71 2.98 -28.89
CA VAL A 202 -6.57 2.25 -28.34
C VAL A 202 -6.61 0.86 -28.95
N GLU A 203 -5.67 0.56 -29.84
CA GLU A 203 -5.40 -0.83 -30.19
C GLU A 203 -4.72 -1.51 -29.00
N PRO A 204 -5.06 -2.76 -28.65
CA PRO A 204 -4.44 -3.49 -27.55
C PRO A 204 -2.95 -3.86 -27.79
N THR A 205 -2.28 -3.24 -28.78
CA THR A 205 -0.90 -3.50 -29.17
C THR A 205 0.09 -2.67 -28.36
N ILE A 206 0.84 -3.34 -27.48
CA ILE A 206 1.98 -2.77 -26.76
C ILE A 206 3.08 -2.40 -27.76
N LYS A 207 3.39 -1.10 -27.87
CA LYS A 207 4.54 -0.59 -28.64
C LYS A 207 5.81 -0.64 -27.78
N ARG A 208 6.98 -0.60 -28.43
CA ARG A 208 8.32 -0.54 -27.80
C ARG A 208 8.42 0.53 -26.69
N SER A 209 7.71 1.66 -26.85
CA SER A 209 7.61 2.72 -25.85
C SER A 209 6.79 2.33 -24.60
N GLY A 210 5.75 1.52 -24.75
CA GLY A 210 4.95 1.03 -23.61
C GLY A 210 5.73 0.06 -22.72
N ILE A 211 6.61 -0.75 -23.31
CA ILE A 211 7.52 -1.62 -22.55
C ILE A 211 8.54 -0.78 -21.76
N LEU A 212 9.09 0.27 -22.37
CA LEU A 212 10.02 1.19 -21.69
C LEU A 212 9.33 1.98 -20.57
N ASN A 213 8.08 2.41 -20.75
CA ASN A 213 7.33 3.13 -19.72
C ASN A 213 6.89 2.24 -18.55
N VAL A 214 6.64 0.94 -18.80
CA VAL A 214 6.44 -0.05 -17.73
C VAL A 214 7.73 -0.24 -16.92
N LEU A 215 8.90 -0.22 -17.58
CA LEU A 215 10.20 -0.28 -16.91
C LEU A 215 10.50 0.99 -16.09
N ASP A 216 10.18 2.18 -16.62
CA ASP A 216 10.36 3.45 -15.93
C ASP A 216 9.39 3.61 -14.73
N HIS A 217 8.14 3.14 -14.86
CA HIS A 217 7.15 3.15 -13.78
C HIS A 217 7.51 2.16 -12.65
N ALA A 218 8.05 0.98 -12.99
CA ALA A 218 8.57 0.03 -12.00
C ALA A 218 9.76 0.61 -11.22
N ALA A 219 10.65 1.35 -11.90
CA ALA A 219 11.76 2.05 -11.26
C ALA A 219 11.31 3.19 -10.32
N ALA A 220 10.23 3.90 -10.66
CA ALA A 220 9.70 5.01 -9.87
C ALA A 220 8.82 4.56 -8.67
N SER A 221 8.21 3.38 -8.73
CA SER A 221 7.24 2.88 -7.74
C SER A 221 7.85 2.17 -6.53
N GLY A 222 9.19 2.12 -6.42
CA GLY A 222 9.87 1.52 -5.26
C GLY A 222 9.65 0.01 -5.12
N THR A 223 9.02 -0.65 -6.12
CA THR A 223 9.01 -2.10 -6.20
C THR A 223 10.46 -2.57 -6.32
N ALA A 224 10.88 -3.47 -5.44
CA ALA A 224 12.26 -3.89 -5.35
C ALA A 224 12.73 -4.56 -6.65
N TRP A 225 13.34 -3.79 -7.54
CA TRP A 225 14.23 -4.35 -8.54
C TRP A 225 15.35 -5.09 -7.79
N PRO A 226 15.82 -6.26 -8.25
CA PRO A 226 17.07 -6.80 -7.78
C PRO A 226 18.14 -5.74 -8.07
N LYS A 227 18.62 -5.04 -7.03
CA LYS A 227 19.74 -4.11 -7.16
C LYS A 227 20.83 -4.86 -7.94
N PRO A 228 21.26 -4.41 -9.13
CA PRO A 228 22.50 -4.92 -9.68
C PRO A 228 23.55 -4.60 -8.62
N MET A 229 24.25 -5.61 -8.12
CA MET A 229 25.41 -5.40 -7.25
C MET A 229 26.47 -4.65 -8.06
N ALA A 230 26.32 -3.34 -8.13
CA ALA A 230 27.28 -2.46 -8.76
C ALA A 230 28.43 -2.22 -7.78
N GLU A 231 29.29 -3.22 -7.61
CA GLU A 231 30.68 -2.96 -7.22
C GLU A 231 31.70 -3.55 -8.20
N THR A 232 31.30 -4.31 -9.23
CA THR A 232 32.24 -4.77 -10.25
C THR A 232 31.68 -4.70 -11.66
N GLY A 233 32.27 -3.79 -12.44
CA GLY A 233 32.03 -3.46 -13.85
C GLY A 233 31.48 -4.51 -14.84
N SER A 234 30.78 -3.92 -15.81
CA SER A 234 30.26 -4.41 -17.10
C SER A 234 28.85 -5.00 -17.10
N THR A 235 27.93 -4.28 -17.75
CA THR A 235 26.53 -4.63 -18.07
C THR A 235 26.40 -5.60 -19.27
N ASN A 236 27.49 -6.26 -19.65
CA ASN A 236 27.55 -7.12 -20.84
C ASN A 236 26.88 -8.50 -20.65
N ASN A 237 26.30 -8.76 -19.48
CA ASN A 237 25.80 -10.07 -19.06
C ASN A 237 24.27 -10.14 -18.97
N LEU A 238 23.55 -9.21 -19.60
CA LEU A 238 22.09 -9.10 -19.55
C LEU A 238 21.45 -9.45 -20.90
N ARG A 239 20.44 -10.33 -20.87
CA ARG A 239 19.58 -10.67 -22.01
C ARG A 239 18.11 -10.49 -21.63
N LEU A 240 17.36 -9.77 -22.47
CA LEU A 240 15.91 -9.59 -22.30
C LEU A 240 15.19 -10.19 -23.51
N THR A 241 14.20 -11.04 -23.26
CA THR A 241 13.40 -11.68 -24.31
C THR A 241 11.92 -11.42 -24.06
N ALA A 242 11.23 -10.86 -25.06
CA ALA A 242 9.79 -10.62 -25.02
C ALA A 242 9.03 -11.57 -25.96
N PHE A 243 7.95 -12.17 -25.46
CA PHE A 243 7.10 -13.14 -26.14
C PHE A 243 5.67 -12.64 -26.24
N ARG A 244 4.95 -13.11 -27.27
CA ARG A 244 3.52 -12.85 -27.46
C ARG A 244 2.77 -14.10 -27.93
N SER A 245 1.60 -14.39 -27.37
CA SER A 245 0.68 -15.41 -27.92
C SER A 245 0.10 -14.92 -29.25
N ARG A 246 0.17 -15.75 -30.31
CA ARG A 246 -0.40 -15.40 -31.62
C ARG A 246 -1.92 -15.44 -31.66
N SER A 247 -2.58 -16.21 -30.80
CA SER A 247 -4.04 -16.32 -30.81
C SER A 247 -4.74 -15.46 -29.76
N ARG A 248 -4.06 -15.10 -28.65
CA ARG A 248 -4.67 -14.40 -27.50
C ARG A 248 -4.08 -13.03 -27.19
N GLY A 249 -2.91 -12.71 -27.73
CA GLY A 249 -2.26 -11.41 -27.50
C GLY A 249 -1.62 -11.22 -26.12
N ASP A 250 -1.62 -12.25 -25.27
CA ASP A 250 -0.88 -12.27 -23.99
C ASP A 250 0.63 -12.04 -24.21
N TRP A 251 1.31 -11.38 -23.28
CA TRP A 251 2.74 -11.07 -23.37
C TRP A 251 3.54 -11.56 -22.15
N HIS A 252 4.80 -11.91 -22.39
CA HIS A 252 5.76 -12.27 -21.35
C HIS A 252 7.12 -11.61 -21.64
N VAL A 253 7.83 -11.19 -20.61
CA VAL A 253 9.18 -10.64 -20.63
C VAL A 253 10.04 -11.48 -19.68
N VAL A 254 11.10 -12.06 -20.20
CA VAL A 254 12.10 -12.82 -19.45
C VAL A 254 13.40 -12.04 -19.45
N PHE A 255 13.93 -11.79 -18.27
CA PHE A 255 15.19 -11.09 -18.03
C PHE A 255 16.21 -12.08 -17.47
N GLU A 256 17.35 -12.22 -18.13
CA GLU A 256 18.39 -13.18 -17.78
C GLU A 256 19.68 -12.44 -17.46
N GLU A 257 20.19 -12.65 -16.25
CA GLU A 257 21.50 -12.15 -15.80
C GLU A 257 22.50 -13.31 -15.68
N LEU A 258 23.61 -13.20 -16.41
CA LEU A 258 24.74 -14.13 -16.34
C LEU A 258 25.73 -13.70 -15.26
N GLN A 259 25.78 -14.45 -14.17
CA GLN A 259 26.72 -14.28 -13.07
C GLN A 259 27.87 -15.29 -13.18
N VAL A 260 29.08 -14.81 -13.47
CA VAL A 260 30.29 -15.64 -13.50
C VAL A 260 30.93 -15.65 -12.12
N HIS A 261 30.79 -16.75 -11.38
CA HIS A 261 31.34 -16.86 -10.02
C HIS A 261 32.81 -17.29 -10.01
N SER A 262 33.22 -18.15 -10.94
CA SER A 262 34.61 -18.60 -11.11
C SER A 262 34.89 -19.03 -12.55
N VAL A 263 36.16 -19.23 -12.88
CA VAL A 263 36.56 -19.84 -14.16
C VAL A 263 35.97 -21.27 -14.18
N GLY A 264 35.06 -21.54 -15.10
CA GLY A 264 34.34 -22.81 -15.21
C GLY A 264 32.92 -22.84 -14.63
N CYS A 265 32.49 -21.81 -13.90
CA CYS A 265 31.18 -21.77 -13.23
C CYS A 265 30.40 -20.50 -13.57
N VAL A 266 29.29 -20.66 -14.30
CA VAL A 266 28.37 -19.59 -14.67
C VAL A 266 27.00 -19.90 -14.10
N ARG A 267 26.39 -18.94 -13.42
CA ARG A 267 25.00 -18.96 -12.95
C ARG A 267 24.18 -18.05 -13.85
N ILE A 268 23.06 -18.54 -14.37
CA ILE A 268 22.06 -17.72 -15.06
C ILE A 268 20.94 -17.49 -14.08
N GLN A 269 20.61 -16.22 -13.83
CA GLN A 269 19.53 -15.81 -12.97
C GLN A 269 18.42 -15.21 -13.85
N GLN A 270 17.27 -15.87 -13.86
CA GLN A 270 16.13 -15.47 -14.69
C GLN A 270 15.06 -14.80 -13.84
N TYR A 271 14.44 -13.76 -14.40
CA TYR A 271 13.32 -13.03 -13.84
C TYR A 271 12.24 -12.94 -14.91
N GLU A 272 11.01 -13.27 -14.54
CA GLU A 272 9.91 -13.40 -15.50
C GLU A 272 8.77 -12.47 -15.11
N MET A 273 8.17 -11.84 -16.12
CA MET A 273 7.02 -10.96 -15.96
C MET A 273 6.07 -11.17 -17.14
N GLY A 274 4.76 -11.13 -16.94
CA GLY A 274 3.81 -11.27 -18.05
C GLY A 274 2.43 -10.74 -17.72
N SER A 275 1.58 -10.64 -18.74
CA SER A 275 0.15 -10.28 -18.59
C SER A 275 -0.67 -11.34 -17.85
N ARG A 276 -0.08 -12.50 -17.56
CA ARG A 276 -0.62 -13.57 -16.71
C ARG A 276 0.51 -14.20 -15.89
N PRO A 277 0.20 -14.82 -14.73
CA PRO A 277 1.11 -15.73 -14.05
C PRO A 277 1.44 -16.94 -14.94
N TRP A 278 2.71 -17.36 -14.97
CA TRP A 278 3.15 -18.57 -15.67
C TRP A 278 2.44 -19.80 -15.08
N PRO A 279 1.89 -20.73 -15.89
CA PRO A 279 1.29 -21.95 -15.36
C PRO A 279 2.39 -22.78 -14.69
N GLU A 280 2.29 -22.97 -13.38
CA GLU A 280 3.23 -23.73 -12.53
C GLU A 280 4.65 -23.17 -12.37
N ALA A 281 4.76 -21.92 -11.93
CA ALA A 281 5.89 -21.53 -11.08
C ALA A 281 5.41 -20.57 -9.99
N GLY A 282 5.29 -21.07 -8.75
CA GLY A 282 5.35 -20.16 -7.59
C GLY A 282 6.67 -19.37 -7.59
N PRO A 283 6.89 -18.46 -6.63
CA PRO A 283 8.19 -17.81 -6.44
C PRO A 283 9.21 -18.87 -6.06
N THR A 284 9.76 -19.54 -7.06
CA THR A 284 10.76 -20.57 -6.89
C THR A 284 12.09 -19.90 -7.10
N HIS A 285 12.81 -19.67 -6.00
CA HIS A 285 14.27 -19.70 -6.05
C HIS A 285 14.70 -21.08 -6.56
N ARG A 286 14.61 -21.34 -7.87
CA ARG A 286 15.18 -22.55 -8.46
C ARG A 286 16.68 -22.35 -8.58
N ARG A 287 17.44 -22.89 -7.63
CA ARG A 287 18.87 -23.19 -7.85
C ARG A 287 18.95 -24.31 -8.89
N PHE A 288 19.26 -23.99 -10.14
CA PHE A 288 19.64 -25.00 -11.13
C PHE A 288 21.16 -25.13 -11.29
N LYS A 289 21.54 -26.33 -11.75
CA LYS A 289 22.85 -26.99 -11.73
C LYS A 289 24.05 -26.11 -12.15
N SER A 290 25.15 -26.23 -11.40
CA SER A 290 26.50 -25.95 -11.89
C SER A 290 26.71 -26.69 -13.22
N LEU A 291 26.96 -25.95 -14.30
CA LEU A 291 27.45 -26.51 -15.55
C LEU A 291 28.97 -26.45 -15.50
N ASP A 292 29.60 -27.61 -15.26
CA ASP A 292 31.05 -27.74 -15.32
C ASP A 292 31.46 -27.78 -16.80
N PHE A 293 32.06 -26.70 -17.30
CA PHE A 293 32.64 -26.70 -18.65
C PHE A 293 34.00 -27.41 -18.62
N PRO A 294 34.27 -28.35 -19.54
CA PRO A 294 35.57 -29.02 -19.59
C PRO A 294 36.70 -28.00 -19.83
N HIS A 295 37.81 -28.18 -19.12
CA HIS A 295 38.99 -27.32 -19.16
C HIS A 295 39.40 -26.94 -20.59
N VAL A 296 39.25 -25.66 -20.93
CA VAL A 296 39.83 -25.11 -22.16
C VAL A 296 41.31 -24.84 -21.90
N SER A 297 42.19 -25.70 -22.44
CA SER A 297 43.61 -25.38 -22.54
C SER A 297 43.80 -24.39 -23.70
N SER A 298 43.84 -23.09 -23.43
CA SER A 298 44.31 -22.10 -24.41
C SER A 298 45.60 -21.44 -23.91
N LYS A 299 46.57 -21.37 -24.84
CA LYS A 299 48.02 -21.25 -24.63
C LYS A 299 48.53 -19.84 -24.26
N ALA A 300 47.83 -19.11 -23.41
CA ALA A 300 48.36 -17.87 -22.84
C ALA A 300 47.87 -17.71 -21.39
N GLU A 301 48.80 -17.70 -20.44
CA GLU A 301 48.48 -17.39 -19.05
C GLU A 301 47.98 -15.94 -18.96
N PRO A 302 46.75 -15.69 -18.50
CA PRO A 302 46.25 -14.34 -18.32
C PRO A 302 47.02 -13.63 -17.20
N ALA A 303 47.46 -12.40 -17.46
CA ALA A 303 48.32 -11.60 -16.56
C ALA A 303 47.74 -11.32 -15.16
N SER A 304 46.46 -11.62 -14.91
CA SER A 304 45.86 -11.60 -13.58
C SER A 304 44.59 -12.46 -13.50
N PRO A 305 44.17 -12.90 -12.30
CA PRO A 305 42.89 -13.60 -12.08
C PRO A 305 41.66 -12.83 -12.58
N ARG A 306 41.73 -11.48 -12.60
CA ARG A 306 40.65 -10.61 -13.11
C ARG A 306 40.57 -10.65 -14.64
N ALA A 307 41.72 -10.68 -15.32
CA ALA A 307 41.78 -10.84 -16.78
C ALA A 307 41.33 -12.25 -17.21
N ALA A 308 41.66 -13.28 -16.42
CA ALA A 308 41.20 -14.64 -16.63
C ALA A 308 39.67 -14.77 -16.56
N ARG A 309 39.04 -14.15 -15.56
CA ARG A 309 37.58 -14.13 -15.39
C ARG A 309 36.87 -13.39 -16.52
N ARG A 310 37.43 -12.27 -16.97
CA ARG A 310 36.88 -11.48 -18.08
C ARG A 310 36.96 -12.23 -19.42
N ALA A 311 38.12 -12.77 -19.76
CA ALA A 311 38.30 -13.57 -20.97
C ALA A 311 37.42 -14.83 -20.97
N PHE A 312 37.22 -15.45 -19.79
CA PHE A 312 36.31 -16.58 -19.63
C PHE A 312 34.82 -16.16 -19.78
N ALA A 313 34.42 -15.00 -19.28
CA ALA A 313 33.06 -14.47 -19.45
C ALA A 313 32.76 -14.12 -20.91
N GLU A 314 33.70 -13.45 -21.59
CA GLU A 314 33.61 -13.13 -23.03
C GLU A 314 33.59 -14.43 -23.88
N PHE A 315 34.44 -15.42 -23.56
CA PHE A 315 34.44 -16.74 -24.21
C PHE A 315 33.17 -17.56 -23.93
N ALA A 316 32.59 -17.49 -22.72
CA ALA A 316 31.33 -18.15 -22.39
C ALA A 316 30.15 -17.53 -23.15
N LEU A 317 30.17 -16.20 -23.34
CA LEU A 317 29.19 -15.49 -24.18
C LEU A 317 29.33 -15.86 -25.67
N GLU A 318 30.57 -15.89 -26.19
CA GLU A 318 30.87 -16.28 -27.59
C GLU A 318 30.61 -17.76 -27.85
N SER A 319 30.93 -18.65 -26.90
CA SER A 319 30.68 -20.09 -27.01
C SER A 319 29.19 -20.43 -26.86
N ALA A 320 28.45 -19.69 -26.04
CA ALA A 320 26.99 -19.78 -25.99
C ALA A 320 26.32 -19.29 -27.29
N THR A 321 27.02 -18.48 -28.10
CA THR A 321 26.54 -18.03 -29.42
C THR A 321 27.05 -18.88 -30.59
N GLN A 322 28.20 -19.56 -30.49
CA GLN A 322 28.82 -20.28 -31.62
C GLN A 322 28.81 -21.83 -31.55
N THR A 323 28.78 -22.47 -30.38
CA THR A 323 29.21 -23.89 -30.29
C THR A 323 28.13 -24.96 -30.52
N THR A 324 26.86 -24.62 -30.77
CA THR A 324 25.82 -25.66 -30.91
C THR A 324 25.10 -25.69 -32.25
N GLY A 325 25.15 -24.67 -33.11
CA GLY A 325 24.34 -24.64 -34.35
C GLY A 325 22.82 -24.69 -34.13
N GLU A 326 22.38 -25.03 -32.92
CA GLU A 326 21.10 -24.80 -32.31
C GLU A 326 21.31 -23.66 -31.32
N VAL A 327 20.70 -22.52 -31.62
CA VAL A 327 20.52 -21.45 -30.64
C VAL A 327 20.00 -22.10 -29.36
N TRP A 328 20.67 -21.91 -28.21
CA TRP A 328 20.04 -22.11 -26.89
C TRP A 328 19.01 -20.97 -26.73
N THR A 329 17.98 -21.08 -27.57
CA THR A 329 16.72 -20.38 -27.50
C THR A 329 15.91 -21.12 -26.43
N PRO A 330 14.88 -20.49 -25.87
CA PRO A 330 13.83 -21.12 -25.06
C PRO A 330 13.03 -22.21 -25.81
N LEU A 331 13.60 -22.87 -26.83
CA LEU A 331 12.95 -23.87 -27.66
C LEU A 331 12.66 -25.16 -26.90
N HIS A 332 13.42 -25.49 -25.85
CA HIS A 332 13.11 -26.67 -25.04
C HIS A 332 11.88 -26.47 -24.13
N GLU A 333 11.62 -25.23 -23.71
CA GLU A 333 10.42 -24.85 -22.96
C GLU A 333 9.25 -24.49 -23.91
N LEU A 334 9.51 -23.85 -25.05
CA LEU A 334 8.53 -23.66 -26.13
C LEU A 334 8.05 -24.99 -26.73
N ARG A 335 8.88 -26.05 -26.75
CA ARG A 335 8.45 -27.41 -27.15
C ARG A 335 7.53 -28.07 -26.12
N GLN A 336 7.69 -27.77 -24.83
CA GLN A 336 6.71 -28.19 -23.82
C GLN A 336 5.42 -27.36 -23.90
N MET A 337 5.50 -26.09 -24.31
CA MET A 337 4.32 -25.23 -24.51
C MET A 337 3.57 -25.50 -25.82
N SER A 338 4.20 -26.06 -26.86
CA SER A 338 3.49 -26.51 -28.06
C SER A 338 2.52 -27.68 -27.80
N ASP A 339 2.67 -28.37 -26.67
CA ASP A 339 1.73 -29.41 -26.22
C ASP A 339 0.46 -28.83 -25.54
N LEU A 340 0.42 -27.51 -25.27
CA LEU A 340 -0.73 -26.77 -24.72
C LEU A 340 -1.54 -25.99 -25.78
N GLY A 341 -1.18 -26.13 -27.07
CA GLY A 341 -2.05 -25.74 -28.19
C GLY A 341 -2.10 -24.25 -28.57
N ASP A 342 -1.16 -23.40 -28.12
CA ASP A 342 -1.10 -21.99 -28.55
C ASP A 342 0.31 -21.57 -28.99
N PRO A 343 0.54 -21.19 -30.27
CA PRO A 343 1.87 -20.79 -30.73
C PRO A 343 2.23 -19.38 -30.25
N PHE A 344 3.28 -19.27 -29.44
CA PHE A 344 3.92 -18.00 -29.09
C PHE A 344 4.91 -17.57 -30.17
N GLU A 345 5.03 -16.26 -30.38
CA GLU A 345 6.10 -15.69 -31.19
C GLU A 345 7.03 -14.83 -30.34
N VAL A 346 8.33 -14.93 -30.63
CA VAL A 346 9.34 -14.04 -30.06
C VAL A 346 9.21 -12.70 -30.75
N VAL A 347 8.80 -11.68 -29.98
CA VAL A 347 8.60 -10.34 -30.51
C VAL A 347 9.93 -9.59 -30.58
N GLN A 348 10.79 -9.77 -29.56
CA GLN A 348 12.09 -9.10 -29.51
C GLN A 348 13.07 -9.83 -28.59
N VAL A 349 14.34 -9.88 -28.99
CA VAL A 349 15.47 -10.30 -28.14
C VAL A 349 16.48 -9.15 -28.09
N ILE A 350 16.80 -8.68 -26.90
CA ILE A 350 17.82 -7.64 -26.66
C ILE A 350 18.99 -8.31 -25.94
N THR A 351 20.17 -8.26 -26.54
CA THR A 351 21.43 -8.79 -25.97
C THR A 351 22.49 -7.69 -25.97
N GLY A 352 23.35 -7.68 -24.96
CA GLY A 352 24.48 -6.75 -24.89
C GLY A 352 24.05 -5.29 -24.77
N LEU A 353 23.56 -4.89 -23.59
CA LEU A 353 23.21 -3.50 -23.23
C LEU A 353 24.47 -2.61 -23.06
N GLY A 354 25.36 -2.64 -24.03
CA GLY A 354 26.53 -1.78 -24.14
C GLY A 354 26.21 -0.49 -24.88
N ALA A 355 25.39 0.39 -24.30
CA ALA A 355 25.24 1.79 -24.70
C ALA A 355 24.32 2.59 -23.75
N TRP A 356 24.54 2.50 -22.44
CA TRP A 356 23.90 3.37 -21.43
C TRP A 356 24.89 4.44 -20.92
N HIS A 357 25.85 4.85 -21.77
CA HIS A 357 26.93 5.77 -21.39
C HIS A 357 26.68 7.25 -21.71
N GLU A 358 25.49 7.64 -22.17
CA GLU A 358 25.20 9.06 -22.48
C GLU A 358 24.20 9.74 -21.54
N ILE A 359 23.86 9.10 -20.41
CA ILE A 359 23.31 9.83 -19.25
C ILE A 359 24.32 9.64 -18.13
N ALA A 360 25.19 10.64 -17.97
CA ALA A 360 26.12 10.68 -16.85
C ALA A 360 25.30 10.65 -15.55
N PRO A 361 25.50 9.65 -14.66
CA PRO A 361 24.80 9.55 -13.38
C PRO A 361 24.99 10.77 -12.46
N SER A 362 25.93 11.66 -12.82
CA SER A 362 26.38 12.81 -12.04
C SER A 362 25.51 14.08 -12.17
N GLN A 363 24.45 14.08 -12.99
CA GLN A 363 23.63 15.29 -13.21
C GLN A 363 22.19 15.21 -12.69
N HIS A 364 21.78 14.10 -12.07
CA HIS A 364 20.47 14.04 -11.42
C HIS A 364 20.57 14.63 -10.00
N PRO A 365 19.74 15.63 -9.62
CA PRO A 365 19.80 16.29 -8.30
C PRO A 365 19.62 15.32 -7.12
N ALA A 366 18.94 14.19 -7.34
CA ALA A 366 18.83 13.13 -6.34
C ALA A 366 20.16 12.37 -6.13
N PHE A 367 20.97 12.21 -7.18
CA PHE A 367 22.31 11.59 -7.07
C PHE A 367 23.37 12.57 -6.57
N GLN A 368 23.25 13.88 -6.80
CA GLN A 368 24.09 14.86 -6.10
C GLN A 368 23.76 14.93 -4.61
N ARG A 369 22.48 14.91 -4.23
CA ARG A 369 22.07 14.80 -2.82
C ARG A 369 22.49 13.47 -2.19
N LEU A 370 22.44 12.38 -2.95
CA LEU A 370 22.92 11.07 -2.49
C LEU A 370 24.46 11.02 -2.43
N ALA A 371 25.18 11.65 -3.36
CA ALA A 371 26.64 11.70 -3.37
C ALA A 371 27.20 12.69 -2.34
N GLU A 372 26.51 13.79 -2.03
CA GLU A 372 26.82 14.68 -0.91
C GLU A 372 26.49 14.00 0.42
N ALA A 373 25.38 13.26 0.52
CA ALA A 373 25.08 12.45 1.70
C ALA A 373 26.08 11.28 1.89
N LEU A 374 26.57 10.68 0.79
CA LEU A 374 27.58 9.61 0.83
C LEU A 374 29.01 10.15 1.00
N ALA A 375 29.31 11.37 0.52
CA ALA A 375 30.60 12.03 0.73
C ALA A 375 30.71 12.73 2.10
N GLN A 376 29.58 13.03 2.76
CA GLN A 376 29.52 13.58 4.11
C GLN A 376 29.43 12.52 5.22
N GLY A 377 29.40 11.23 4.89
CA GLY A 377 29.74 10.16 5.84
C GLY A 377 28.88 10.08 7.12
N ASN A 378 27.56 10.27 7.02
CA ASN A 378 26.66 10.15 8.18
C ASN A 378 26.02 8.75 8.27
N PHE A 379 26.78 7.80 8.82
CA PHE A 379 26.25 6.89 9.83
C PHE A 379 26.78 7.39 11.17
N GLU A 380 25.88 7.86 12.03
CA GLU A 380 26.22 8.18 13.41
C GLU A 380 26.29 6.87 14.21
N VAL A 381 27.52 6.41 14.45
CA VAL A 381 27.84 5.72 15.69
C VAL A 381 27.78 6.80 16.76
N VAL A 382 26.87 6.68 17.72
CA VAL A 382 26.96 7.48 18.95
C VAL A 382 28.16 6.94 19.73
N ASP A 383 29.32 7.51 19.42
CA ASP A 383 30.48 7.52 20.30
C ASP A 383 30.22 8.66 21.30
N VAL A 384 29.89 8.30 22.54
CA VAL A 384 29.80 9.30 23.60
C VAL A 384 31.23 9.74 23.88
N ASP A 385 31.57 10.90 23.33
CA ASP A 385 32.87 11.52 23.47
C ASP A 385 33.33 11.53 24.93
N SER A 386 34.34 10.72 25.18
CA SER A 386 35.23 10.78 26.31
C SER A 386 36.01 12.10 26.29
N ASN A 387 35.40 13.22 26.72
CA ASN A 387 36.12 14.32 27.39
C ASN A 387 35.19 15.42 27.92
N GLN A 388 34.62 15.19 29.11
CA GLN A 388 34.76 16.18 30.17
C GLN A 388 35.33 15.51 31.42
N SER A 389 36.65 15.36 31.38
CA SER A 389 37.49 15.35 32.58
C SER A 389 37.36 16.70 33.29
N LYS A 390 36.26 16.93 34.01
CA LYS A 390 36.25 17.92 35.10
C LYS A 390 36.51 17.19 36.40
N ASN A 391 37.74 17.39 36.87
CA ASN A 391 38.20 17.11 38.23
C ASN A 391 37.08 17.26 39.26
N ILE A 392 36.63 16.14 39.83
CA ILE A 392 36.17 16.11 41.21
C ILE A 392 37.01 15.04 41.90
N MET A 393 38.11 15.50 42.50
CA MET A 393 38.67 14.78 43.64
C MET A 393 37.63 14.82 44.76
N THR A 394 36.90 13.73 44.96
CA THR A 394 36.33 13.41 46.27
C THR A 394 37.13 12.24 46.82
N LYS A 395 37.99 12.56 47.80
CA LYS A 395 38.56 11.55 48.71
C LYS A 395 37.39 10.79 49.33
N SER A 396 37.26 9.50 49.08
CA SER A 396 36.58 8.62 50.04
C SER A 396 37.64 8.06 50.98
N SER A 397 37.51 8.42 52.25
CA SER A 397 38.21 7.82 53.36
C SER A 397 37.34 6.68 53.88
N ASP A 398 37.62 5.44 53.46
CA ASP A 398 37.27 4.26 54.24
C ASP A 398 38.08 3.04 53.76
N PRO A 399 39.00 2.47 54.57
CA PRO A 399 39.87 1.38 54.15
C PRO A 399 39.39 -0.05 54.50
N ASP A 400 38.15 -0.27 54.92
CA ASP A 400 37.72 -1.60 55.39
C ASP A 400 36.50 -2.16 54.63
N ALA A 401 36.74 -2.81 53.49
CA ALA A 401 35.86 -3.86 52.95
C ALA A 401 36.63 -4.73 51.94
N GLU A 402 37.37 -5.74 52.43
CA GLU A 402 37.86 -6.85 51.60
C GLU A 402 36.67 -7.67 51.07
N GLY A 403 36.12 -7.22 49.95
CA GLY A 403 35.13 -7.92 49.14
C GLY A 403 35.64 -8.08 47.71
N ASP A 404 36.46 -9.10 47.50
CA ASP A 404 36.92 -9.67 46.23
C ASP A 404 37.12 -8.67 45.06
N ALA A 405 38.33 -8.09 44.98
CA ALA A 405 38.74 -7.18 43.91
C ALA A 405 38.52 -7.74 42.49
N ASN A 406 38.49 -9.08 42.32
CA ASN A 406 38.16 -9.71 41.04
C ASN A 406 36.68 -9.59 40.67
N LYS A 407 35.78 -9.48 41.64
CA LYS A 407 34.34 -9.24 41.42
C LYS A 407 34.07 -7.82 40.95
N VAL A 408 34.81 -6.85 41.50
CA VAL A 408 34.82 -5.43 41.08
C VAL A 408 35.42 -5.28 39.68
N LEU A 409 36.53 -5.95 39.39
CA LEU A 409 37.17 -5.97 38.06
C LEU A 409 36.28 -6.62 36.99
N ARG A 410 35.64 -7.76 37.29
CA ARG A 410 34.68 -8.41 36.38
C ARG A 410 33.41 -7.58 36.16
N GLY A 411 32.99 -6.77 37.14
CA GLY A 411 31.91 -5.80 36.99
C GLY A 411 32.30 -4.62 36.08
N ARG A 412 33.57 -4.17 36.15
CA ARG A 412 34.10 -3.11 35.26
C ARG A 412 34.32 -3.56 33.82
N GLU A 413 34.82 -4.78 33.61
CA GLU A 413 35.02 -5.36 32.26
C GLU A 413 33.70 -5.74 31.55
N ARG A 414 32.56 -5.71 32.26
CA ARG A 414 31.20 -5.86 31.69
C ARG A 414 30.59 -4.53 31.23
N GLN A 415 31.36 -3.43 31.14
CA GLN A 415 30.93 -2.21 30.45
C GLN A 415 30.76 -2.48 28.95
N PHE A 416 29.61 -3.03 28.58
CA PHE A 416 29.10 -2.92 27.23
C PHE A 416 28.64 -1.47 26.99
N SER A 417 28.55 -1.06 25.71
CA SER A 417 27.82 0.16 25.32
C SER A 417 26.45 0.20 26.01
N PRO A 418 25.91 1.40 26.33
CA PRO A 418 24.63 1.53 27.00
C PRO A 418 23.57 0.66 26.32
N ILE A 419 22.95 -0.24 27.08
CA ILE A 419 21.95 -1.17 26.57
C ILE A 419 20.60 -0.45 26.55
N ALA A 420 20.06 -0.25 25.36
CA ALA A 420 18.71 0.24 25.15
C ALA A 420 18.04 -0.54 24.02
N GLY A 421 16.71 -0.68 24.08
CA GLY A 421 15.99 -1.41 23.07
C GLY A 421 14.47 -1.33 23.23
N ARG A 422 13.79 -1.98 22.29
CA ARG A 422 12.34 -2.08 22.26
C ARG A 422 11.92 -3.50 21.90
N LEU A 423 11.09 -4.11 22.74
CA LEU A 423 10.45 -5.39 22.46
C LEU A 423 8.99 -5.13 22.08
N CYS A 424 8.53 -5.67 20.95
CA CYS A 424 7.14 -5.54 20.50
C CYS A 424 6.51 -6.92 20.30
N PHE A 425 5.27 -7.08 20.75
CA PHE A 425 4.49 -8.29 20.52
C PHE A 425 2.99 -8.00 20.51
N ARG A 426 2.21 -8.91 19.94
CA ARG A 426 0.75 -8.83 19.98
C ARG A 426 0.26 -8.98 21.42
N ALA A 427 -0.69 -8.13 21.80
CA ALA A 427 -1.32 -8.15 23.12
C ALA A 427 -2.35 -9.29 23.19
N LEU A 428 -1.90 -10.54 23.35
CA LEU A 428 -2.76 -11.72 23.51
C LEU A 428 -2.82 -12.14 24.98
N PRO A 429 -3.95 -11.94 25.69
CA PRO A 429 -4.09 -12.30 27.10
C PRO A 429 -3.73 -13.75 27.44
N ALA A 430 -4.11 -14.72 26.59
CA ALA A 430 -3.80 -16.13 26.79
C ALA A 430 -2.29 -16.44 26.78
N LEU A 431 -1.46 -15.56 26.20
CA LEU A 431 0.00 -15.67 26.22
C LEU A 431 0.69 -14.73 27.21
N ALA A 432 -0.05 -13.96 28.01
CA ALA A 432 0.54 -12.91 28.86
C ALA A 432 1.62 -13.45 29.81
N SER A 433 1.35 -14.60 30.44
CA SER A 433 2.30 -15.25 31.36
C SER A 433 3.57 -15.72 30.64
N GLU A 434 3.41 -16.39 29.48
CA GLU A 434 4.55 -16.84 28.66
C GLU A 434 5.40 -15.64 28.18
N ARG A 435 4.75 -14.53 27.80
CA ARG A 435 5.43 -13.30 27.39
C ARG A 435 6.21 -12.66 28.52
N ALA A 436 5.63 -12.58 29.72
CA ALA A 436 6.32 -12.06 30.90
C ALA A 436 7.59 -12.88 31.18
N GLU A 437 7.50 -14.21 31.17
CA GLU A 437 8.67 -15.06 31.36
C GLU A 437 9.72 -14.90 30.25
N GLN A 438 9.31 -14.77 28.99
CA GLN A 438 10.23 -14.54 27.87
C GLN A 438 10.99 -13.23 28.02
N VAL A 439 10.30 -12.15 28.40
CA VAL A 439 10.95 -10.84 28.60
C VAL A 439 11.89 -10.88 29.80
N LEU A 440 11.48 -11.49 30.91
CA LEU A 440 12.35 -11.66 32.09
C LEU A 440 13.62 -12.46 31.76
N ARG A 441 13.52 -13.51 30.94
CA ARG A 441 14.70 -14.26 30.43
C ARG A 441 15.61 -13.39 29.56
N VAL A 442 15.04 -12.55 28.68
CA VAL A 442 15.83 -11.59 27.88
C VAL A 442 16.58 -10.61 28.79
N PHE A 443 15.93 -10.08 29.82
CA PHE A 443 16.59 -9.17 30.77
C PHE A 443 17.66 -9.87 31.61
N GLU A 444 17.44 -11.12 32.02
CA GLU A 444 18.46 -11.95 32.67
C GLU A 444 19.69 -12.17 31.76
N ASP A 445 19.47 -12.52 30.49
CA ASP A 445 20.54 -12.72 29.49
C ASP A 445 21.31 -11.44 29.19
N LEU A 446 20.65 -10.28 29.26
CA LEU A 446 21.28 -8.95 29.18
C LEU A 446 22.02 -8.54 30.46
N GLY A 447 22.00 -9.36 31.51
CA GLY A 447 22.71 -9.12 32.76
C GLY A 447 21.90 -8.35 33.81
N TYR A 448 20.59 -8.21 33.61
CA TYR A 448 19.65 -7.52 34.50
C TYR A 448 18.59 -8.49 35.06
N PRO A 449 18.97 -9.47 35.91
CA PRO A 449 18.00 -10.36 36.52
C PRO A 449 17.07 -9.60 37.48
N PHE A 450 15.77 -9.81 37.36
CA PHE A 450 14.79 -9.23 38.27
C PHE A 450 14.72 -10.05 39.57
N SER A 451 14.51 -9.37 40.70
CA SER A 451 14.26 -10.07 41.98
C SER A 451 12.85 -10.71 41.94
N GLY A 452 12.54 -11.63 42.87
CA GLY A 452 11.20 -12.25 42.93
C GLY A 452 10.06 -11.22 42.97
N PRO A 453 10.05 -10.28 43.93
CA PRO A 453 9.03 -9.23 44.00
C PRO A 453 8.98 -8.31 42.76
N ASP A 454 10.14 -7.98 42.18
CA ASP A 454 10.20 -7.15 40.98
C ASP A 454 9.69 -7.89 39.75
N SER A 455 9.95 -9.20 39.64
CA SER A 455 9.45 -10.06 38.57
C SER A 455 7.93 -10.20 38.64
N GLU A 456 7.37 -10.38 39.84
CA GLU A 456 5.93 -10.43 40.08
C GLU A 456 5.26 -9.11 39.71
N ARG A 457 5.86 -7.98 40.13
CA ARG A 457 5.35 -6.64 39.78
C ARG A 457 5.39 -6.39 38.27
N PHE A 458 6.52 -6.66 37.62
CA PHE A 458 6.66 -6.52 36.16
C PHE A 458 5.63 -7.37 35.41
N SER A 459 5.45 -8.63 35.83
CA SER A 459 4.48 -9.53 35.20
C SER A 459 3.06 -8.99 35.35
N ALA A 460 2.68 -8.48 36.52
CA ALA A 460 1.37 -7.87 36.73
C ALA A 460 1.15 -6.61 35.87
N GLU A 461 2.15 -5.74 35.76
CA GLU A 461 2.10 -4.55 34.89
C GLU A 461 1.94 -4.94 33.42
N LEU A 462 2.70 -5.94 32.94
CA LEU A 462 2.61 -6.41 31.57
C LEU A 462 1.27 -7.12 31.28
N HIS A 463 0.78 -7.93 32.20
CA HIS A 463 -0.53 -8.59 32.07
C HIS A 463 -1.65 -7.58 31.91
N GLU A 464 -1.65 -6.55 32.75
CA GLU A 464 -2.66 -5.49 32.68
C GLU A 464 -2.56 -4.70 31.37
N ALA A 465 -1.35 -4.38 30.92
CA ALA A 465 -1.15 -3.71 29.63
C ALA A 465 -1.66 -4.57 28.45
N ILE A 466 -1.33 -5.87 28.43
CA ILE A 466 -1.80 -6.81 27.40
C ILE A 466 -3.33 -6.90 27.43
N ARG A 467 -3.93 -7.11 28.60
CA ARG A 467 -5.38 -7.23 28.77
C ARG A 467 -6.11 -5.96 28.33
N HIS A 468 -5.62 -4.80 28.77
CA HIS A 468 -6.15 -3.50 28.40
C HIS A 468 -6.08 -3.29 26.88
N GLY A 469 -4.92 -3.56 26.26
CA GLY A 469 -4.75 -3.45 24.82
C GLY A 469 -5.68 -4.35 24.03
N PHE A 470 -5.79 -5.62 24.40
CA PHE A 470 -6.69 -6.56 23.73
C PHE A 470 -8.17 -6.17 23.86
N THR A 471 -8.57 -5.63 25.02
CA THR A 471 -9.94 -5.13 25.26
C THR A 471 -10.28 -3.95 24.34
N LEU A 472 -9.32 -3.04 24.11
CA LEU A 472 -9.50 -1.93 23.18
C LEU A 472 -9.65 -2.43 21.73
N HIS A 473 -8.76 -3.32 21.29
CA HIS A 473 -8.84 -3.95 19.97
C HIS A 473 -8.02 -5.24 19.93
N GLY A 474 -8.56 -6.32 19.34
CA GLY A 474 -7.89 -7.63 19.34
C GLY A 474 -6.53 -7.67 18.64
N SER A 475 -6.21 -6.69 17.77
CA SER A 475 -4.93 -6.60 17.06
C SER A 475 -3.92 -5.61 17.66
N CYS A 476 -4.17 -5.10 18.88
CA CYS A 476 -3.25 -4.22 19.59
C CYS A 476 -1.86 -4.84 19.80
N GLU A 477 -0.85 -3.96 19.88
CA GLU A 477 0.53 -4.33 20.18
C GLU A 477 0.93 -3.74 21.53
N ALA A 478 1.59 -4.56 22.34
CA ALA A 478 2.30 -4.10 23.52
C ALA A 478 3.78 -3.93 23.16
N ALA A 479 4.37 -2.82 23.61
CA ALA A 479 5.78 -2.55 23.45
C ALA A 479 6.42 -2.28 24.82
N ILE A 480 7.64 -2.76 24.99
CA ILE A 480 8.46 -2.51 26.17
C ILE A 480 9.71 -1.78 25.69
N GLU A 481 9.81 -0.50 26.02
CA GLU A 481 11.01 0.29 25.80
C GLU A 481 11.87 0.22 27.05
N TYR A 482 13.15 -0.09 26.90
CA TYR A 482 14.05 -0.24 28.04
C TYR A 482 15.40 0.41 27.80
N SER A 483 16.03 0.86 28.87
CA SER A 483 17.37 1.46 28.87
C SER A 483 18.10 1.22 30.19
N GLU A 484 19.42 1.26 30.17
CA GLU A 484 20.24 1.19 31.39
C GLU A 484 20.01 2.42 32.29
N ALA A 485 19.81 2.18 33.59
CA ALA A 485 19.60 3.24 34.57
C ALA A 485 20.92 3.84 35.05
N SER A 486 20.93 5.15 35.30
CA SER A 486 22.12 5.93 35.74
C SER A 486 22.78 5.45 37.05
N HIS A 487 22.11 4.57 37.80
CA HIS A 487 22.56 4.06 39.10
C HIS A 487 22.72 2.53 39.12
N GLY A 488 22.72 1.90 37.94
CA GLY A 488 22.66 0.45 37.77
C GLY A 488 21.22 -0.07 37.79
N GLY A 489 20.95 -1.10 36.99
CA GLY A 489 19.60 -1.64 36.77
C GLY A 489 18.99 -1.22 35.43
N LEU A 490 17.74 -1.59 35.20
CA LEU A 490 17.02 -1.38 33.94
C LEU A 490 15.82 -0.46 34.16
N ASN A 491 15.74 0.64 33.42
CA ASN A 491 14.51 1.40 33.24
C ASN A 491 13.68 0.72 32.14
N TYR A 492 12.38 0.59 32.36
CA TYR A 492 11.46 0.14 31.31
C TYR A 492 10.15 0.91 31.35
N GLU A 493 9.51 1.03 30.19
CA GLU A 493 8.16 1.54 30.03
C GLU A 493 7.36 0.58 29.15
N ILE A 494 6.16 0.22 29.61
CA ILE A 494 5.24 -0.63 28.86
C ILE A 494 4.20 0.29 28.22
N THR A 495 4.15 0.29 26.89
CA THR A 495 3.18 1.04 26.11
C THR A 495 2.28 0.10 25.32
N VAL A 496 1.06 0.54 25.05
CA VAL A 496 0.11 -0.17 24.20
C VAL A 496 -0.22 0.72 23.03
N ASN A 497 0.05 0.25 21.81
CA ASN A 497 -0.35 0.98 20.61
C ASN A 497 -1.81 0.63 20.27
N SER A 498 -2.70 1.59 20.50
CA SER A 498 -4.15 1.44 20.36
C SER A 498 -4.73 2.18 19.15
N ALA A 499 -3.96 2.41 18.07
CA ALA A 499 -4.50 3.05 16.87
C ALA A 499 -5.83 2.39 16.48
N ALA A 500 -6.92 3.19 16.44
CA ALA A 500 -8.26 2.68 16.28
C ALA A 500 -8.41 1.98 14.93
N LEU A 501 -9.40 1.10 14.80
CA LEU A 501 -9.65 0.41 13.53
C LEU A 501 -9.85 1.42 12.39
N ALA A 502 -10.63 2.49 12.62
CA ALA A 502 -10.80 3.60 11.69
C ALA A 502 -9.48 4.30 11.36
N ASP A 503 -8.64 4.64 12.34
CA ASP A 503 -7.32 5.24 12.10
C ASP A 503 -6.42 4.34 11.23
N ARG A 504 -6.54 3.01 11.41
CA ARG A 504 -5.83 2.05 10.55
C ARG A 504 -6.42 2.01 9.15
N TYR A 505 -7.73 2.06 8.97
CA TYR A 505 -8.35 2.18 7.64
C TYR A 505 -7.94 3.50 6.96
N GLU A 506 -7.91 4.60 7.71
CA GLU A 506 -7.48 5.92 7.22
C GLU A 506 -6.00 5.93 6.80
N ALA A 507 -5.12 5.27 7.55
CA ALA A 507 -3.71 5.14 7.21
C ALA A 507 -3.46 4.33 5.91
N TRP A 508 -4.47 3.59 5.42
CA TRP A 508 -4.40 2.81 4.19
C TRP A 508 -4.94 3.54 2.96
N LEU A 509 -5.80 4.54 3.14
CA LEU A 509 -6.33 5.39 2.06
C LEU A 509 -5.25 5.96 1.11
N PRO A 510 -4.06 6.41 1.58
CA PRO A 510 -3.05 7.00 0.70
C PRO A 510 -2.31 6.00 -0.20
N ARG A 511 -2.37 4.68 0.09
CA ARG A 511 -1.62 3.67 -0.65
C ARG A 511 -2.30 3.22 -1.94
N GLY A 512 -3.55 3.63 -2.17
CA GLY A 512 -4.33 3.27 -3.36
C GLY A 512 -4.70 1.78 -3.48
N ASP A 513 -4.26 0.95 -2.52
CA ASP A 513 -4.54 -0.48 -2.48
C ASP A 513 -5.84 -0.74 -1.72
N GLN A 514 -6.86 -1.14 -2.46
CA GLN A 514 -8.14 -1.55 -1.89
C GLN A 514 -7.92 -2.89 -1.19
N MET A 515 -8.15 -2.98 0.12
CA MET A 515 -7.79 -4.16 0.92
C MET A 515 -8.32 -5.48 0.34
N PHE A 516 -9.52 -5.45 -0.23
CA PHE A 516 -10.15 -6.63 -0.84
C PHE A 516 -10.37 -6.48 -2.35
N GLY A 517 -9.53 -5.67 -3.01
CA GLY A 517 -9.60 -5.42 -4.45
C GLY A 517 -10.75 -4.51 -4.88
N SER A 518 -10.83 -4.24 -6.19
CA SER A 518 -11.76 -3.27 -6.78
C SER A 518 -12.93 -3.84 -7.55
N TYR A 519 -12.96 -5.15 -7.71
CA TYR A 519 -14.11 -5.82 -8.30
C TYR A 519 -15.14 -6.13 -7.23
N PRO A 520 -16.45 -6.05 -7.55
CA PRO A 520 -17.47 -6.61 -6.69
C PRO A 520 -17.24 -8.12 -6.52
N ASP A 521 -17.58 -8.66 -5.35
CA ASP A 521 -17.43 -10.09 -5.09
C ASP A 521 -18.31 -10.89 -6.06
N ALA A 522 -17.76 -11.95 -6.65
CA ALA A 522 -18.48 -12.76 -7.62
C ALA A 522 -19.69 -13.45 -6.98
N MET A 523 -19.59 -13.87 -5.71
CA MET A 523 -20.71 -14.49 -4.99
C MET A 523 -21.89 -13.51 -4.84
N VAL A 524 -21.60 -12.26 -4.52
CA VAL A 524 -22.63 -11.22 -4.37
C VAL A 524 -23.36 -11.00 -5.70
N LEU A 525 -22.62 -10.85 -6.80
CA LEU A 525 -23.21 -10.72 -8.13
C LEU A 525 -23.98 -11.97 -8.56
N HIS A 526 -23.47 -13.16 -8.24
CA HIS A 526 -24.13 -14.43 -8.53
C HIS A 526 -25.52 -14.50 -7.90
N VAL A 527 -25.63 -14.20 -6.60
CA VAL A 527 -26.91 -14.20 -5.88
C VAL A 527 -27.84 -13.11 -6.41
N ALA A 528 -27.35 -11.88 -6.59
CA ALA A 528 -28.16 -10.78 -7.11
C ALA A 528 -28.77 -11.11 -8.50
N ASN A 529 -27.97 -11.71 -9.39
CA ASN A 529 -28.42 -12.12 -10.72
C ASN A 529 -29.47 -13.24 -10.68
N GLN A 530 -29.42 -14.12 -9.69
CA GLN A 530 -30.44 -15.17 -9.53
C GLN A 530 -31.79 -14.63 -9.08
N LEU A 531 -31.82 -13.53 -8.29
CA LEU A 531 -33.08 -12.98 -7.77
C LEU A 531 -33.80 -12.09 -8.79
N GLY A 532 -33.06 -11.49 -9.73
CA GLY A 532 -33.60 -10.61 -10.76
C GLY A 532 -34.21 -9.30 -10.22
N GLN A 533 -34.87 -8.53 -11.08
CA GLN A 533 -35.53 -7.23 -10.82
C GLN A 533 -34.73 -6.21 -9.96
N ARG A 534 -35.35 -5.06 -9.66
CA ARG A 534 -34.76 -4.02 -8.82
C ARG A 534 -34.83 -4.43 -7.35
N LEU A 535 -33.79 -5.09 -6.86
CA LEU A 535 -33.62 -5.50 -5.46
C LEU A 535 -33.42 -4.30 -4.53
N LYS A 536 -33.82 -4.50 -3.27
CA LYS A 536 -33.38 -3.70 -2.12
C LYS A 536 -32.26 -4.46 -1.42
N VAL A 537 -31.09 -3.85 -1.32
CA VAL A 537 -29.87 -4.46 -0.80
C VAL A 537 -29.41 -3.66 0.43
N LEU A 538 -28.99 -4.39 1.46
CA LEU A 538 -28.27 -3.85 2.61
C LEU A 538 -26.82 -4.33 2.56
N ASP A 539 -25.86 -3.44 2.33
CA ASP A 539 -24.42 -3.76 2.30
C ASP A 539 -23.78 -3.31 3.61
N ILE A 540 -23.51 -4.24 4.53
CA ILE A 540 -22.91 -3.97 5.84
C ILE A 540 -21.40 -4.01 5.72
N GLY A 541 -20.70 -3.01 6.27
CA GLY A 541 -19.25 -2.89 6.12
C GLY A 541 -18.89 -2.65 4.65
N ALA A 542 -19.58 -1.70 4.02
CA ALA A 542 -19.49 -1.46 2.58
C ALA A 542 -18.07 -1.06 2.13
N GLY A 543 -17.21 -0.61 3.05
CA GLY A 543 -15.86 -0.16 2.78
C GLY A 543 -15.87 0.94 1.72
N ASN A 544 -15.06 0.78 0.68
CA ASN A 544 -15.05 1.72 -0.45
C ASN A 544 -16.25 1.60 -1.42
N GLY A 545 -17.23 0.74 -1.11
CA GLY A 545 -18.44 0.54 -1.90
C GLY A 545 -18.30 -0.40 -3.10
N ARG A 546 -17.27 -1.27 -3.15
CA ARG A 546 -17.06 -2.19 -4.29
C ARG A 546 -18.30 -3.02 -4.65
N ASN A 547 -19.07 -3.47 -3.65
CA ASN A 547 -20.33 -4.19 -3.86
C ASN A 547 -21.50 -3.21 -4.01
N ALA A 548 -21.69 -2.28 -3.05
CA ALA A 548 -22.77 -1.31 -3.06
C ALA A 548 -22.92 -0.54 -4.38
N LEU A 549 -21.82 0.06 -4.88
CA LEU A 549 -21.84 0.85 -6.11
C LEU A 549 -22.07 -0.04 -7.34
N ALA A 550 -21.53 -1.26 -7.36
CA ALA A 550 -21.74 -2.19 -8.47
C ALA A 550 -23.20 -2.63 -8.57
N LEU A 551 -23.83 -2.99 -7.45
CA LEU A 551 -25.24 -3.37 -7.41
C LEU A 551 -26.16 -2.20 -7.77
N ALA A 552 -25.86 -0.99 -7.31
CA ALA A 552 -26.64 0.18 -7.67
C ALA A 552 -26.53 0.52 -9.17
N ARG A 553 -25.36 0.30 -9.81
CA ARG A 553 -25.20 0.41 -11.28
C ARG A 553 -26.06 -0.59 -12.05
N LEU A 554 -26.33 -1.77 -11.47
CA LEU A 554 -27.27 -2.76 -12.01
C LEU A 554 -28.75 -2.37 -11.79
N GLY A 555 -29.01 -1.20 -11.20
CA GLY A 555 -30.34 -0.65 -10.99
C GLY A 555 -30.99 -1.04 -9.66
N HIS A 556 -30.26 -1.70 -8.76
CA HIS A 556 -30.74 -2.02 -7.41
C HIS A 556 -30.75 -0.79 -6.49
N GLN A 557 -31.60 -0.80 -5.47
CA GLN A 557 -31.60 0.18 -4.39
C GLN A 557 -30.71 -0.33 -3.26
N VAL A 558 -29.71 0.44 -2.83
CA VAL A 558 -28.68 -0.04 -1.89
C VAL A 558 -28.56 0.87 -0.67
N ASP A 559 -28.77 0.33 0.53
CA ASP A 559 -28.33 0.94 1.78
C ASP A 559 -26.91 0.44 2.08
N ALA A 560 -25.94 1.34 2.06
CA ALA A 560 -24.54 1.04 2.37
C ALA A 560 -24.23 1.50 3.80
N VAL A 561 -23.85 0.57 4.67
CA VAL A 561 -23.51 0.85 6.06
C VAL A 561 -22.01 0.79 6.23
N GLU A 562 -21.40 1.88 6.65
CA GLU A 562 -19.95 2.01 6.80
C GLU A 562 -19.62 2.92 7.97
N MET A 563 -18.72 2.52 8.87
CA MET A 563 -18.40 3.32 10.06
C MET A 563 -17.28 4.35 9.81
N THR A 564 -16.52 4.19 8.74
CA THR A 564 -15.38 5.05 8.41
C THR A 564 -15.87 6.23 7.57
N GLU A 565 -15.87 7.44 8.15
CA GLU A 565 -16.34 8.68 7.50
C GLU A 565 -15.75 8.85 6.08
N ALA A 566 -14.44 8.65 5.91
CA ALA A 566 -13.77 8.80 4.62
C ALA A 566 -14.33 7.85 3.53
N PHE A 567 -14.69 6.62 3.89
CA PHE A 567 -15.30 5.67 2.98
C PHE A 567 -16.77 5.99 2.72
N ALA A 568 -17.51 6.40 3.75
CA ALA A 568 -18.90 6.85 3.60
C ALA A 568 -18.99 8.02 2.61
N ILE A 569 -18.17 9.06 2.79
CA ILE A 569 -18.06 10.21 1.87
C ILE A 569 -17.70 9.75 0.46
N GLN A 570 -16.79 8.79 0.33
CA GLN A 570 -16.40 8.26 -0.99
C GLN A 570 -17.58 7.57 -1.70
N ILE A 571 -18.34 6.73 -1.01
CA ILE A 571 -19.53 6.07 -1.58
C ILE A 571 -20.55 7.11 -2.00
N GLU A 572 -20.86 8.09 -1.14
CA GLU A 572 -21.80 9.17 -1.45
C GLU A 572 -21.37 9.96 -2.69
N LYS A 573 -20.09 10.34 -2.76
CA LYS A 573 -19.52 11.05 -3.90
C LYS A 573 -19.72 10.28 -5.20
N TRP A 574 -19.44 8.97 -5.21
CA TRP A 574 -19.62 8.14 -6.40
C TRP A 574 -21.09 7.91 -6.75
N ALA A 575 -21.94 7.71 -5.75
CA ALA A 575 -23.38 7.56 -5.95
C ALA A 575 -23.98 8.82 -6.58
N GLN A 576 -23.64 10.01 -6.08
CA GLN A 576 -24.09 11.29 -6.62
C GLN A 576 -23.61 11.49 -8.06
N ARG A 577 -22.31 11.32 -8.32
CA ARG A 577 -21.71 11.49 -9.66
C ARG A 577 -22.36 10.61 -10.72
N ARG A 578 -22.77 9.41 -10.34
CA ARG A 578 -23.37 8.42 -11.23
C ARG A 578 -24.89 8.36 -11.13
N SER A 579 -25.51 9.23 -10.33
CA SER A 579 -26.95 9.22 -10.06
C SER A 579 -27.48 7.84 -9.66
N LEU A 580 -26.73 7.14 -8.80
CA LEU A 580 -27.05 5.80 -8.31
C LEU A 580 -27.99 5.89 -7.09
N ASP A 581 -28.88 4.90 -6.94
CA ASP A 581 -29.78 4.80 -5.78
C ASP A 581 -29.09 4.15 -4.58
N VAL A 582 -28.14 4.89 -4.00
CA VAL A 582 -27.43 4.52 -2.79
C VAL A 582 -27.78 5.48 -1.66
N THR A 583 -28.10 4.96 -0.49
CA THR A 583 -28.15 5.73 0.77
C THR A 583 -27.06 5.21 1.67
N VAL A 584 -26.21 6.11 2.15
CA VAL A 584 -25.09 5.76 3.03
C VAL A 584 -25.51 6.02 4.47
N HIS A 585 -25.18 5.08 5.35
CA HIS A 585 -25.40 5.17 6.78
C HIS A 585 -24.04 5.09 7.46
N GLU A 586 -23.55 6.23 7.94
CA GLU A 586 -22.32 6.29 8.73
C GLU A 586 -22.59 5.78 10.15
N VAL A 587 -22.38 4.49 10.39
CA VAL A 587 -22.77 3.86 11.65
C VAL A 587 -21.97 2.59 11.94
N ASP A 588 -21.64 2.38 13.22
CA ASP A 588 -21.14 1.11 13.72
C ASP A 588 -22.31 0.14 13.95
N PHE A 589 -22.54 -0.74 12.97
CA PHE A 589 -23.66 -1.69 12.97
C PHE A 589 -23.67 -2.65 14.18
N LEU A 590 -22.52 -2.87 14.83
CA LEU A 590 -22.45 -3.70 16.03
C LEU A 590 -22.97 -2.98 17.27
N LYS A 591 -22.93 -1.65 17.29
CA LYS A 591 -23.26 -0.84 18.48
C LYS A 591 -24.64 -0.22 18.43
N GLU A 592 -25.13 0.13 17.24
CA GLU A 592 -26.39 0.85 17.12
C GLU A 592 -27.16 0.48 15.84
N PRO A 593 -28.51 0.55 15.87
CA PRO A 593 -29.33 0.19 14.72
C PRO A 593 -29.30 1.26 13.63
N ILE A 594 -29.49 0.82 12.38
CA ILE A 594 -29.57 1.71 11.22
C ILE A 594 -30.86 2.54 11.27
N ARG A 595 -30.72 3.85 11.47
CA ARG A 595 -31.86 4.77 11.40
C ARG A 595 -32.18 5.13 9.94
N GLY A 596 -33.46 5.05 9.58
CA GLY A 596 -33.91 5.39 8.23
C GLY A 596 -33.67 4.30 7.18
N ALA A 597 -33.39 3.07 7.62
CA ALA A 597 -33.28 1.88 6.76
C ALA A 597 -34.50 1.75 5.83
N ARG A 598 -34.26 1.48 4.54
CA ARG A 598 -35.29 1.36 3.49
C ARG A 598 -35.87 -0.06 3.36
N GLY A 599 -35.53 -0.92 4.31
CA GLY A 599 -35.98 -2.32 4.40
C GLY A 599 -37.51 -2.48 4.51
N PRO A 600 -38.01 -3.73 4.54
CA PRO A 600 -37.25 -4.97 4.52
C PRO A 600 -36.46 -5.17 3.20
N TYR A 601 -35.36 -5.93 3.28
CA TYR A 601 -34.40 -6.13 2.19
C TYR A 601 -34.53 -7.52 1.56
N HIS A 602 -34.18 -7.61 0.27
CA HIS A 602 -34.12 -8.88 -0.44
C HIS A 602 -32.78 -9.57 -0.23
N ILE A 603 -31.70 -8.79 -0.09
CA ILE A 603 -30.34 -9.26 0.14
C ILE A 603 -29.69 -8.39 1.22
N ALA A 604 -29.03 -9.03 2.19
CA ALA A 604 -28.04 -8.40 3.05
C ALA A 604 -26.64 -8.98 2.74
N ILE A 605 -25.60 -8.13 2.72
CA ILE A 605 -24.22 -8.50 2.37
C ILE A 605 -23.31 -8.22 3.56
N LEU A 606 -22.55 -9.24 3.98
CA LEU A 606 -21.52 -9.17 5.02
C LEU A 606 -20.22 -9.79 4.50
N SER A 607 -19.70 -9.25 3.40
CA SER A 607 -18.48 -9.72 2.76
C SER A 607 -17.25 -9.29 3.54
N GLN A 608 -16.51 -10.24 4.10
CA GLN A 608 -15.30 -10.02 4.93
C GLN A 608 -15.54 -9.22 6.22
N VAL A 609 -16.78 -9.16 6.69
CA VAL A 609 -17.15 -8.39 7.89
C VAL A 609 -17.01 -9.23 9.15
N THR A 610 -17.44 -10.50 9.12
CA THR A 610 -17.46 -11.37 10.31
C THR A 610 -16.05 -11.61 10.87
N SER A 611 -15.01 -11.49 10.05
CA SER A 611 -13.59 -11.51 10.45
C SER A 611 -13.21 -10.43 11.47
N HIS A 612 -14.03 -9.39 11.63
CA HIS A 612 -13.83 -8.29 12.57
C HIS A 612 -14.62 -8.44 13.87
N PHE A 613 -15.50 -9.43 13.99
CA PHE A 613 -16.31 -9.62 15.18
C PHE A 613 -15.46 -10.05 16.38
N GLY A 614 -15.93 -9.77 17.59
CA GLY A 614 -15.26 -10.18 18.82
C GLY A 614 -15.30 -11.68 19.02
N ASP A 615 -16.49 -12.27 18.86
CA ASP A 615 -16.79 -13.67 19.15
C ASP A 615 -18.07 -14.15 18.44
N SER A 616 -18.59 -15.31 18.87
CA SER A 616 -19.84 -15.90 18.37
C SER A 616 -21.10 -15.19 18.84
N GLU A 617 -21.07 -14.42 19.94
CA GLU A 617 -22.24 -13.65 20.41
C GLU A 617 -22.50 -12.47 19.47
N ASP A 618 -21.44 -11.82 18.98
CA ASP A 618 -21.54 -10.80 17.93
C ASP A 618 -22.19 -11.38 16.65
N LEU A 619 -21.75 -12.57 16.23
CA LEU A 619 -22.32 -13.26 15.07
C LEU A 619 -23.83 -13.54 15.27
N ASP A 620 -24.19 -14.12 16.41
CA ASP A 620 -25.58 -14.45 16.76
C ASP A 620 -26.47 -13.20 16.75
N SER A 621 -26.04 -12.14 17.42
CA SER A 621 -26.74 -10.85 17.48
C SER A 621 -26.93 -10.24 16.08
N VAL A 622 -25.87 -10.22 15.27
CA VAL A 622 -25.91 -9.64 13.92
C VAL A 622 -26.83 -10.45 13.00
N LEU A 623 -26.73 -11.78 13.01
CA LEU A 623 -27.59 -12.62 12.18
C LEU A 623 -29.07 -12.49 12.56
N ALA A 624 -29.38 -12.39 13.86
CA ALA A 624 -30.75 -12.13 14.32
C ALA A 624 -31.27 -10.76 13.85
N GLN A 625 -30.45 -9.71 13.97
CA GLN A 625 -30.79 -8.36 13.51
C GLN A 625 -31.00 -8.28 12.00
N LEU A 626 -30.16 -8.95 11.21
CA LEU A 626 -30.29 -8.99 9.75
C LEU A 626 -31.49 -9.80 9.31
N SER A 627 -31.72 -10.97 9.92
CA SER A 627 -32.90 -11.79 9.65
C SER A 627 -34.17 -10.97 9.83
N ALA A 628 -34.29 -10.19 10.91
CA ALA A 628 -35.44 -9.32 11.17
C ALA A 628 -35.63 -8.21 10.10
N GLN A 629 -34.57 -7.80 9.42
CA GLN A 629 -34.59 -6.77 8.36
C GLN A 629 -34.78 -7.34 6.95
N LEU A 630 -34.79 -8.67 6.77
CA LEU A 630 -35.03 -9.30 5.47
C LEU A 630 -36.53 -9.52 5.20
N ASP A 631 -36.89 -9.58 3.93
CA ASP A 631 -38.17 -10.18 3.52
C ASP A 631 -38.16 -11.70 3.79
N PRO A 632 -39.33 -12.34 3.94
CA PRO A 632 -39.42 -13.80 3.91
C PRO A 632 -38.80 -14.34 2.60
N GLY A 633 -37.84 -15.27 2.71
CA GLY A 633 -37.06 -15.75 1.57
C GLY A 633 -35.95 -14.80 1.08
N GLY A 634 -35.70 -13.70 1.80
CA GLY A 634 -34.52 -12.86 1.61
C GLY A 634 -33.23 -13.60 1.95
N ARG A 635 -32.11 -13.16 1.37
CA ARG A 635 -30.80 -13.81 1.51
C ARG A 635 -29.84 -12.98 2.33
N ILE A 636 -29.01 -13.63 3.14
CA ILE A 636 -27.75 -13.05 3.66
C ILE A 636 -26.60 -13.69 2.87
N VAL A 637 -25.74 -12.88 2.28
CA VAL A 637 -24.51 -13.31 1.62
C VAL A 637 -23.35 -12.87 2.49
N LEU A 638 -22.69 -13.80 3.17
CA LEU A 638 -21.63 -13.49 4.12
C LEU A 638 -20.43 -14.40 3.94
N THR A 639 -19.25 -13.94 4.38
CA THR A 639 -18.11 -14.83 4.61
C THR A 639 -17.94 -15.08 6.10
N ALA A 640 -17.44 -16.26 6.46
CA ALA A 640 -17.07 -16.59 7.84
C ALA A 640 -15.89 -17.57 7.87
N PHE A 641 -14.98 -17.39 8.83
CA PHE A 641 -13.91 -18.34 9.08
C PHE A 641 -14.45 -19.52 9.89
N ILE A 642 -14.48 -20.70 9.29
CA ILE A 642 -15.00 -21.93 9.89
C ILE A 642 -13.85 -22.88 10.18
N THR A 643 -13.83 -23.46 11.38
CA THR A 643 -12.82 -24.45 11.74
C THR A 643 -13.07 -25.79 11.05
N ALA A 644 -12.00 -26.55 10.82
CA ALA A 644 -12.11 -27.92 10.34
C ALA A 644 -12.89 -28.80 11.35
N GLU A 645 -13.60 -29.80 10.84
CA GLU A 645 -14.34 -30.74 11.68
C GLU A 645 -13.41 -31.45 12.68
N GLY A 646 -13.79 -31.44 13.96
CA GLY A 646 -13.00 -32.03 15.05
C GLY A 646 -11.85 -31.17 15.58
N TYR A 647 -11.62 -29.97 15.02
CA TYR A 647 -10.71 -28.99 15.63
C TYR A 647 -11.45 -28.12 16.65
N GLU A 648 -11.03 -28.24 17.91
CA GLU A 648 -11.51 -27.42 19.02
C GLU A 648 -10.49 -26.31 19.34
N PRO A 649 -10.76 -25.05 18.99
CA PRO A 649 -9.83 -23.95 19.22
C PRO A 649 -9.76 -23.56 20.71
N ASP A 650 -8.54 -23.52 21.25
CA ASP A 650 -8.26 -22.95 22.57
C ASP A 650 -8.29 -21.41 22.56
N GLU A 651 -8.11 -20.80 23.73
CA GLU A 651 -8.11 -19.34 23.88
C GLU A 651 -7.00 -18.67 23.06
N VAL A 652 -5.80 -19.29 22.99
CA VAL A 652 -4.69 -18.75 22.20
C VAL A 652 -5.06 -18.70 20.73
N ALA A 653 -5.65 -19.76 20.18
CA ALA A 653 -6.10 -19.81 18.79
C ALA A 653 -7.17 -18.75 18.51
N ARG A 654 -8.16 -18.59 19.40
CA ARG A 654 -9.23 -17.59 19.25
C ARG A 654 -8.69 -16.17 19.27
N GLU A 655 -7.86 -15.84 20.26
CA GLU A 655 -7.25 -14.50 20.37
C GLU A 655 -6.31 -14.22 19.19
N ALA A 656 -5.48 -15.18 18.80
CA ALA A 656 -4.56 -15.04 17.68
C ALA A 656 -5.27 -14.85 16.34
N ALA A 657 -6.44 -15.50 16.17
CA ALA A 657 -7.29 -15.35 15.00
C ALA A 657 -7.93 -13.96 14.96
N ARG A 658 -8.51 -13.49 16.08
CA ARG A 658 -9.05 -12.12 16.20
C ARG A 658 -7.99 -11.05 15.92
N ALA A 659 -6.78 -11.24 16.43
CA ALA A 659 -5.66 -10.33 16.20
C ALA A 659 -5.23 -10.20 14.73
N ARG A 660 -5.66 -11.14 13.89
CA ARG A 660 -5.34 -11.22 12.45
C ARG A 660 -6.55 -11.04 11.54
N TRP A 661 -7.65 -10.54 12.10
CA TRP A 661 -8.92 -10.40 11.39
C TRP A 661 -9.40 -11.73 10.81
N CYS A 662 -9.35 -12.78 11.62
CA CYS A 662 -9.80 -14.12 11.26
C CYS A 662 -10.73 -14.71 12.32
N THR A 663 -11.61 -13.91 12.93
CA THR A 663 -12.54 -14.39 13.98
C THR A 663 -13.18 -15.70 13.55
N LEU A 664 -12.82 -16.76 14.28
CA LEU A 664 -13.12 -18.13 13.90
C LEU A 664 -14.38 -18.62 14.61
N TYR A 665 -15.11 -19.48 13.94
CA TYR A 665 -16.30 -20.13 14.45
C TYR A 665 -16.18 -21.63 14.28
N THR A 666 -16.54 -22.39 15.31
CA THR A 666 -16.75 -23.82 15.16
C THR A 666 -18.04 -24.08 14.36
N PRO A 667 -18.16 -25.21 13.65
CA PRO A 667 -19.41 -25.58 12.99
C PRO A 667 -20.62 -25.57 13.93
N THR A 668 -20.42 -25.94 15.20
CA THR A 668 -21.47 -25.94 16.23
C THR A 668 -21.92 -24.53 16.61
N GLU A 669 -20.99 -23.61 16.88
CA GLU A 669 -21.30 -22.20 17.18
C GLU A 669 -22.02 -21.54 16.01
N PHE A 670 -21.53 -21.75 14.79
CA PHE A 670 -22.14 -21.19 13.58
C PHE A 670 -23.57 -21.72 13.37
N ALA A 671 -23.77 -23.04 13.49
CA ALA A 671 -25.09 -23.64 13.35
C ALA A 671 -26.09 -23.17 14.42
N ALA A 672 -25.63 -22.96 15.66
CA ALA A 672 -26.46 -22.41 16.74
C ALA A 672 -26.96 -20.99 16.41
N ALA A 673 -26.06 -20.12 15.90
CA ALA A 673 -26.41 -18.77 15.49
C ALA A 673 -27.44 -18.75 14.34
N LEU A 674 -27.28 -19.64 13.34
CA LEU A 674 -28.26 -19.79 12.26
C LEU A 674 -29.65 -20.23 12.78
N GLN A 675 -29.67 -21.20 13.69
CA GLN A 675 -30.91 -21.70 14.27
C GLN A 675 -31.65 -20.61 15.06
N HIS A 676 -30.92 -19.83 15.86
CA HIS A 676 -31.51 -18.73 16.62
C HIS A 676 -32.07 -17.64 15.70
N ALA A 677 -31.35 -17.29 14.63
CA ALA A 677 -31.78 -16.29 13.66
C ALA A 677 -32.88 -16.77 12.68
N GLY A 678 -33.25 -18.06 12.69
CA GLY A 678 -34.25 -18.63 11.78
C GLY A 678 -33.78 -18.68 10.32
N LEU A 679 -32.49 -18.94 10.11
CA LEU A 679 -31.83 -18.97 8.81
C LEU A 679 -31.46 -20.40 8.40
N GLU A 680 -31.59 -20.71 7.11
CA GLU A 680 -31.10 -21.96 6.51
C GLU A 680 -29.91 -21.68 5.59
N VAL A 681 -28.95 -22.62 5.50
CA VAL A 681 -27.87 -22.54 4.51
C VAL A 681 -28.40 -22.99 3.15
N GLU A 682 -28.46 -22.07 2.19
CA GLU A 682 -28.80 -22.35 0.78
C GLU A 682 -27.56 -22.76 -0.01
N LEU A 683 -26.40 -22.14 0.27
CA LEU A 683 -25.12 -22.43 -0.36
C LEU A 683 -23.96 -22.23 0.62
N GLN A 684 -22.98 -23.13 0.57
CA GLN A 684 -21.70 -23.03 1.27
C GLN A 684 -20.57 -23.43 0.30
N THR A 685 -19.52 -22.61 0.19
CA THR A 685 -18.36 -22.89 -0.67
C THR A 685 -17.12 -22.11 -0.22
N GLY A 686 -15.92 -22.55 -0.60
CA GLY A 686 -14.68 -21.83 -0.27
C GLY A 686 -14.57 -20.50 -1.00
N VAL A 687 -14.18 -19.43 -0.30
CA VAL A 687 -14.04 -18.09 -0.91
C VAL A 687 -12.98 -18.10 -2.01
N VAL A 688 -11.82 -18.71 -1.76
CA VAL A 688 -10.70 -18.78 -2.71
C VAL A 688 -11.10 -19.50 -4.00
N GLU A 689 -11.77 -20.64 -3.88
CA GLU A 689 -12.19 -21.42 -5.04
C GLU A 689 -13.24 -20.68 -5.86
N PHE A 690 -14.28 -20.17 -5.21
CA PHE A 690 -15.39 -19.54 -5.89
C PHE A 690 -14.97 -18.24 -6.58
N GLU A 691 -14.31 -17.34 -5.87
CA GLU A 691 -13.90 -16.03 -6.41
C GLU A 691 -12.89 -16.20 -7.55
N ARG A 692 -11.87 -17.07 -7.39
CA ARG A 692 -10.89 -17.35 -8.46
C ARG A 692 -11.54 -17.86 -9.75
N THR A 693 -12.62 -18.63 -9.62
CA THR A 693 -13.29 -19.28 -10.76
C THR A 693 -14.21 -18.30 -11.49
N HIS A 694 -14.83 -17.35 -10.77
CA HIS A 694 -15.89 -16.50 -11.32
C HIS A 694 -15.47 -15.05 -11.55
N LEU A 695 -14.41 -14.57 -10.89
CA LEU A 695 -13.85 -13.26 -11.17
C LEU A 695 -13.01 -13.29 -12.46
N PRO A 696 -12.89 -12.15 -13.17
CA PRO A 696 -11.93 -12.00 -14.25
C PRO A 696 -10.51 -12.32 -13.77
N ALA A 697 -9.67 -12.90 -14.63
CA ALA A 697 -8.30 -13.26 -14.26
C ALA A 697 -7.45 -12.08 -13.74
N LEU A 698 -7.74 -10.85 -14.18
CA LEU A 698 -7.07 -9.63 -13.71
C LEU A 698 -7.53 -9.16 -12.32
N ALA A 699 -8.66 -9.65 -11.84
CA ALA A 699 -9.23 -9.34 -10.54
C ALA A 699 -8.74 -10.28 -9.43
N TRP A 700 -8.01 -11.35 -9.79
CA TRP A 700 -7.61 -12.41 -8.87
C TRP A 700 -6.08 -12.60 -8.82
N PRO A 701 -5.49 -12.73 -7.62
CA PRO A 701 -6.11 -12.45 -6.32
C PRO A 701 -6.40 -10.95 -6.15
N PRO A 702 -7.39 -10.56 -5.33
CA PRO A 702 -7.72 -9.16 -5.13
C PRO A 702 -6.56 -8.35 -4.55
N THR A 703 -5.75 -8.98 -3.69
CA THR A 703 -4.48 -8.48 -3.16
C THR A 703 -3.48 -9.63 -2.97
N SER A 704 -2.20 -9.31 -2.86
CA SER A 704 -1.13 -10.33 -2.75
C SER A 704 -1.22 -11.19 -1.47
N TRP A 705 -1.87 -10.70 -0.43
CA TRP A 705 -2.00 -11.38 0.87
C TRP A 705 -3.34 -12.11 1.03
N PHE A 706 -4.32 -11.88 0.16
CA PHE A 706 -5.69 -12.34 0.35
C PHE A 706 -5.82 -13.86 0.47
N VAL A 707 -5.10 -14.60 -0.37
CA VAL A 707 -5.20 -16.07 -0.41
C VAL A 707 -4.69 -16.69 0.88
N ASP A 708 -3.52 -16.27 1.37
CA ASP A 708 -2.97 -16.77 2.64
C ASP A 708 -3.87 -16.42 3.83
N TRP A 709 -4.50 -15.25 3.80
CA TRP A 709 -5.47 -14.85 4.80
C TRP A 709 -6.73 -15.73 4.76
N ALA A 710 -7.36 -15.89 3.58
CA ALA A 710 -8.59 -16.66 3.41
C ALA A 710 -8.40 -18.17 3.66
N GLU A 711 -7.22 -18.72 3.40
CA GLU A 711 -6.86 -20.10 3.73
C GLU A 711 -6.44 -20.30 5.19
N GLY A 712 -6.54 -19.26 6.04
CA GLY A 712 -6.22 -19.34 7.47
C GLY A 712 -4.73 -19.40 7.80
N ARG A 713 -3.83 -19.25 6.80
CA ARG A 713 -2.37 -19.34 6.98
C ARG A 713 -1.79 -18.22 7.81
N ASN A 714 -2.47 -17.07 7.85
CA ASN A 714 -2.07 -15.96 8.71
C ASN A 714 -2.11 -16.36 10.20
N VAL A 715 -3.10 -17.16 10.60
CA VAL A 715 -3.27 -17.64 11.98
C VAL A 715 -2.42 -18.89 12.21
N PHE A 716 -2.51 -19.86 11.30
CA PHE A 716 -1.80 -21.13 11.38
C PHE A 716 -0.80 -21.23 10.21
N PRO A 717 0.48 -20.85 10.42
CA PRO A 717 1.49 -20.82 9.36
C PRO A 717 1.97 -22.25 9.01
N MET A 718 1.06 -23.05 8.45
CA MET A 718 1.26 -24.44 8.09
C MET A 718 0.61 -24.77 6.74
N GLN A 719 0.90 -25.95 6.21
CA GLN A 719 0.42 -26.35 4.88
C GLN A 719 -1.11 -26.53 4.82
N SER A 720 -1.71 -27.06 5.88
CA SER A 720 -3.16 -27.32 5.98
C SER A 720 -3.71 -26.74 7.29
N PRO A 721 -4.02 -25.43 7.31
CA PRO A 721 -4.66 -24.79 8.46
C PRO A 721 -6.01 -25.45 8.80
N PRO A 722 -6.36 -25.62 10.09
CA PRO A 722 -7.67 -26.11 10.50
C PRO A 722 -8.73 -25.00 10.47
N LEU A 723 -8.62 -24.07 9.52
CA LEU A 723 -9.43 -22.87 9.42
C LEU A 723 -9.49 -22.41 7.96
N GLU A 724 -10.69 -22.15 7.46
CA GLU A 724 -10.90 -21.65 6.10
C GLU A 724 -12.01 -20.59 6.09
N LEU A 725 -11.84 -19.56 5.27
CA LEU A 725 -12.88 -18.59 4.98
C LEU A 725 -13.86 -19.13 3.92
N LEU A 726 -15.11 -19.28 4.31
CA LEU A 726 -16.18 -19.80 3.46
C LEU A 726 -17.21 -18.72 3.12
N TRP A 727 -17.73 -18.78 1.90
CA TRP A 727 -18.96 -18.10 1.51
C TRP A 727 -20.17 -18.87 2.01
N PHE A 728 -21.14 -18.15 2.56
CA PHE A 728 -22.46 -18.63 2.91
C PHE A 728 -23.53 -17.77 2.24
N VAL A 729 -24.48 -18.42 1.58
CA VAL A 729 -25.77 -17.83 1.21
C VAL A 729 -26.80 -18.43 2.15
N LEU A 730 -27.31 -17.59 3.05
CA LEU A 730 -28.31 -17.97 4.04
C LEU A 730 -29.66 -17.45 3.60
N LYS A 731 -30.72 -18.23 3.80
CA LYS A 731 -32.08 -17.86 3.45
C LYS A 731 -32.96 -17.76 4.70
N ARG A 732 -33.77 -16.70 4.77
CA ARG A 732 -34.77 -16.54 5.81
C ARG A 732 -35.99 -17.41 5.55
N LEU A 733 -36.37 -18.24 6.52
CA LEU A 733 -37.41 -19.27 6.38
C LEU A 733 -38.86 -18.73 6.46
N SER A 734 -39.10 -17.63 7.18
CA SER A 734 -40.42 -16.96 7.27
C SER A 734 -40.34 -15.55 7.84
#